data_AF-A0A953U512-F1
#
_entry.id   AF-A0A953U512-F1
#
_cell.length_a   1.000
_cell.length_b   1.000
_cell.length_c   1.000
_cell.angle_alpha   90.00
_cell.angle_beta   90.00
_cell.angle_gamma   90.00
#
_symmetry.space_group_name_H-M   'P 1'
#
loop_
_entity.id
_entity.type
_entity.pdbx_description
1 polymer ?
#
loop_
_entity_poly.entity_id
_entity_poly.type
_entity_poly.pdbx_seq_one_letter_code
_entity_poly.pdbx_strand_id
1 'polypeptide(L)'
;MTLLRTFRLAVGLVLSFLCGLLTLGCNGLSSGPSGGETPSATYSIAGTISPAASGSGATVTLSGAAQATTTADASGNYSFKDLSNGSYTVTPSKTGFNFSPSRLDATVKDADATGMDFAVSPANTWSISGAISPAADGSGATVTLSGAADATTTADGSGNYRFDGIANGSYTVIPSKAGVSFNPHSLSAAVNGADVRDLNFSAAAGCSSGHGSADFYVSPNGNDSWSGTLDCPNPQNSDGPFASVARAQQAVRSIMGNRSTPVIVMVREGTYYLPLSPTSPGTLNLTAADSGTSSVPVTWENYPDEAPVISGGVPVAGWTHVAGSLWQVPLPANVQPFEYLFYNGERRLRSRLQSASGVGYYMKDGSCLSTQTGEVVSIGLCNVGTFLRIASEIAPTGVNSACPQVSNEDGTQSKCLDRFQYDPNDPITTWINLNPPAGNPCNASPSGQYPVGDIELTLFSAWTVDIMRVSCVDTAKHIVYLTGATRGIPNEYDFFGVTAGHRYMLENSKDAFDAAQSAGQTGIWFLDRSTSPWTLSYLANAGEDPNTDTVVIPQLGGEIPGDPATDYVGASLIFATNLSNVTFSGLTFEVDNYIPSSTGFNNDTNEEFPVPQAIDCDSCQNVTFDGITVRHTSGSAILLAGTGGNSGSPAAHDVVQNSAFYDLGSSGVRIGRTPSGGDRPQYVPQDIMVQNNLIQGFSRVFAGGEGIAMGNGHDVTFLHNDISDGYHAGVSICTRGCYSYQWSANGINIITEYNHIWNIMQGLTSDSGALYYNIGSPSGSGHGNRILNNLVHDVSDASVIDENGIAGSGYGGHGIYLDIQSSDVIVENNVVYRVAASGLVMTQGPAPGYPANTFNNNIVAFARKAMFQEQDPWPQECTNTLRANITHNIFYFDRQINFHAVSGCADSCGMDYNKFQNFQGNLYWRTDGGFATYDKAFYVLTNPPPPNQASTCGQINDPSLYTMFPFSEWQHGAPQVNGKPLPMNEDLTGTASVDPGFGNSGEASDFLLSNAPVAGFGYNETNNTINNAGRTNPVIQAPAVPATFPTYSYSSF
;
A
#
# COMPACT_ATOMS: atom_id res chain seq x y z
N MET A 1 25.37 3.69 -65.28
CA MET A 1 24.05 4.20 -65.71
C MET A 1 23.62 5.26 -64.71
N THR A 2 22.89 6.28 -65.17
CA THR A 2 22.69 7.62 -64.57
C THR A 2 22.16 7.56 -63.12
N LEU A 3 22.74 8.18 -62.07
CA LEU A 3 23.03 9.61 -61.79
C LEU A 3 21.73 10.49 -61.78
N LEU A 4 21.47 11.44 -60.86
CA LEU A 4 22.24 11.98 -59.71
C LEU A 4 21.33 12.78 -58.71
N ARG A 5 21.64 12.70 -57.40
CA ARG A 5 21.62 13.71 -56.28
C ARG A 5 20.75 15.01 -56.26
N THR A 6 20.28 15.30 -55.03
CA THR A 6 20.40 16.55 -54.19
C THR A 6 19.48 17.79 -54.27
N PHE A 7 18.99 18.19 -53.07
CA PHE A 7 19.10 19.50 -52.35
C PHE A 7 17.93 20.53 -52.24
N ARG A 8 17.54 20.72 -50.97
CA ARG A 8 17.35 21.97 -50.16
C ARG A 8 16.23 23.02 -50.42
N LEU A 9 15.52 23.30 -49.31
CA LEU A 9 15.07 24.59 -48.71
C LEU A 9 14.59 25.77 -49.59
N ALA A 10 13.35 26.21 -49.35
CA ALA A 10 12.90 27.57 -48.95
C ALA A 10 11.35 27.61 -49.05
N VAL A 11 10.59 27.88 -47.98
CA VAL A 11 10.19 29.22 -47.47
C VAL A 11 9.59 30.13 -48.55
N GLY A 12 8.30 30.49 -48.41
CA GLY A 12 7.71 31.63 -49.13
C GLY A 12 6.20 31.56 -49.37
N LEU A 13 5.47 32.49 -48.73
CA LEU A 13 4.11 32.99 -49.02
C LEU A 13 3.53 32.71 -50.42
N VAL A 14 2.20 32.58 -50.51
CA VAL A 14 1.34 33.64 -51.09
C VAL A 14 -0.14 33.43 -50.73
N LEU A 15 -0.82 34.57 -50.55
CA LEU A 15 -2.24 34.69 -50.19
C LEU A 15 -3.15 34.57 -51.43
N SER A 16 -4.46 34.44 -51.15
CA SER A 16 -5.56 34.99 -51.96
C SER A 16 -5.94 34.35 -53.33
N PHE A 17 -7.17 33.79 -53.32
CA PHE A 17 -8.37 34.27 -54.06
C PHE A 17 -9.02 33.40 -55.16
N LEU A 18 -10.32 33.20 -54.94
CA LEU A 18 -11.45 33.26 -55.89
C LEU A 18 -11.92 32.00 -56.66
N CYS A 19 -12.95 31.36 -56.07
CA CYS A 19 -14.29 31.10 -56.63
C CYS A 19 -14.47 30.48 -58.04
N GLY A 20 -15.31 29.44 -58.12
CA GLY A 20 -16.00 29.10 -59.38
C GLY A 20 -16.89 27.85 -59.35
N LEU A 21 -18.19 28.06 -59.62
CA LEU A 21 -19.20 27.08 -60.07
C LEU A 21 -19.67 26.03 -59.02
N LEU A 22 -20.89 25.47 -59.04
CA LEU A 22 -21.92 25.37 -60.10
C LEU A 22 -23.37 25.52 -59.56
N THR A 23 -24.34 25.69 -60.49
CA THR A 23 -25.76 26.07 -60.25
C THR A 23 -26.78 24.93 -60.38
N LEU A 24 -27.88 24.95 -59.59
CA LEU A 24 -29.27 24.45 -59.84
C LEU A 24 -30.16 24.77 -58.59
N GLY A 25 -31.52 24.75 -58.58
CA GLY A 25 -32.47 24.50 -59.67
C GLY A 25 -34.00 24.52 -59.34
N CYS A 26 -34.55 25.63 -58.82
CA CYS A 26 -36.00 25.98 -58.74
C CYS A 26 -37.00 25.25 -57.79
N ASN A 27 -37.74 26.08 -57.02
CA ASN A 27 -39.16 26.01 -56.59
C ASN A 27 -39.65 24.80 -55.74
N GLY A 28 -40.34 24.99 -54.60
CA GLY A 28 -40.73 26.19 -53.85
C GLY A 28 -41.96 25.93 -52.97
N LEU A 29 -42.17 26.69 -51.88
CA LEU A 29 -43.45 26.78 -51.14
C LEU A 29 -43.46 28.03 -50.22
N SER A 30 -44.65 28.43 -49.79
CA SER A 30 -45.01 29.79 -49.35
C SER A 30 -44.66 30.17 -47.90
N SER A 31 -44.37 31.45 -47.68
CA SER A 31 -44.61 32.14 -46.40
C SER A 31 -45.19 33.54 -46.62
N GLY A 32 -46.26 33.86 -45.87
CA GLY A 32 -46.80 35.22 -45.74
C GLY A 32 -46.11 36.00 -44.61
N PRO A 33 -46.42 37.30 -44.43
CA PRO A 33 -45.55 38.22 -43.70
C PRO A 33 -45.91 38.42 -42.22
N SER A 34 -44.90 38.57 -41.36
CA SER A 34 -45.01 39.28 -40.08
C SER A 34 -43.63 39.51 -39.44
N GLY A 35 -43.46 40.63 -38.73
CA GLY A 35 -42.37 40.84 -37.76
C GLY A 35 -41.06 41.34 -38.37
N GLY A 36 -40.85 42.66 -38.33
CA GLY A 36 -39.49 43.19 -38.34
C GLY A 36 -38.93 43.08 -36.93
N GLU A 37 -37.90 42.27 -36.72
CA GLU A 37 -37.13 42.30 -35.48
C GLU A 37 -36.35 43.61 -35.41
N THR A 38 -36.55 44.34 -34.32
CA THR A 38 -35.66 45.45 -33.96
C THR A 38 -34.31 44.85 -33.58
N PRO A 39 -33.17 45.46 -33.98
CA PRO A 39 -31.87 44.95 -33.55
C PRO A 39 -31.82 44.94 -32.02
N SER A 40 -31.49 43.80 -31.42
CA SER A 40 -31.28 43.70 -29.98
C SER A 40 -30.21 44.71 -29.55
N ALA A 41 -30.47 45.45 -28.48
CA ALA A 41 -29.49 46.37 -27.94
C ALA A 41 -28.25 45.59 -27.47
N THR A 42 -27.09 46.04 -27.92
CA THR A 42 -25.78 45.50 -27.52
C THR A 42 -25.05 46.50 -26.63
N TYR A 43 -24.14 45.97 -25.80
CA TYR A 43 -23.42 46.71 -24.77
C TYR A 43 -21.93 46.39 -24.82
N SER A 44 -21.17 47.03 -23.93
CA SER A 44 -19.72 46.90 -23.82
C SER A 44 -19.25 46.58 -22.40
N ILE A 45 -18.05 46.01 -22.30
CA ILE A 45 -17.32 45.81 -21.04
C ILE A 45 -15.97 46.49 -21.20
N ALA A 46 -15.62 47.43 -20.31
CA ALA A 46 -14.39 48.21 -20.41
C ALA A 46 -13.71 48.47 -19.06
N GLY A 47 -12.39 48.64 -19.09
CA GLY A 47 -11.56 48.87 -17.92
C GLY A 47 -10.13 49.29 -18.28
N THR A 48 -9.30 49.48 -17.26
CA THR A 48 -7.92 49.97 -17.36
C THR A 48 -6.94 49.04 -16.64
N ILE A 49 -5.68 49.07 -17.06
CA ILE A 49 -4.59 48.29 -16.46
C ILE A 49 -3.48 49.24 -16.02
N SER A 50 -3.28 49.37 -14.71
CA SER A 50 -2.48 50.42 -14.08
C SER A 50 -1.29 49.87 -13.27
N PRO A 51 -0.06 50.41 -13.40
CA PRO A 51 0.31 51.56 -14.22
C PRO A 51 0.38 51.22 -15.71
N ALA A 52 -0.08 52.15 -16.54
CA ALA A 52 -0.19 52.00 -17.99
C ALA A 52 1.09 51.50 -18.70
N ALA A 53 2.28 51.90 -18.21
CA ALA A 53 3.56 51.45 -18.76
C ALA A 53 3.77 49.92 -18.63
N SER A 54 3.28 49.32 -17.55
CA SER A 54 3.28 47.87 -17.34
C SER A 54 2.05 47.22 -17.98
N GLY A 55 0.90 47.91 -18.01
CA GLY A 55 -0.36 47.38 -18.53
C GLY A 55 -0.47 47.34 -20.06
N SER A 56 0.21 48.25 -20.76
CA SER A 56 0.15 48.32 -22.22
C SER A 56 0.62 47.03 -22.88
N GLY A 57 -0.13 46.55 -23.87
CA GLY A 57 0.16 45.29 -24.56
C GLY A 57 -0.21 44.04 -23.76
N ALA A 58 -0.83 44.15 -22.58
CA ALA A 58 -1.44 43.00 -21.93
C ALA A 58 -2.65 42.51 -22.75
N THR A 59 -2.73 41.19 -22.96
CA THR A 59 -3.92 40.57 -23.55
C THR A 59 -5.01 40.55 -22.49
N VAL A 60 -6.24 40.87 -22.87
CA VAL A 60 -7.40 40.74 -21.98
C VAL A 60 -8.38 39.79 -22.64
N THR A 61 -8.78 38.76 -21.91
CA THR A 61 -9.70 37.71 -22.35
C THR A 61 -11.05 37.90 -21.68
N LEU A 62 -12.11 37.77 -22.47
CA LEU A 62 -13.50 37.72 -22.02
C LEU A 62 -14.01 36.29 -22.20
N SER A 63 -14.63 35.74 -21.15
CA SER A 63 -15.35 34.47 -21.17
C SER A 63 -16.74 34.62 -20.53
N GLY A 64 -17.58 33.58 -20.61
CA GLY A 64 -18.97 33.60 -20.14
C GLY A 64 -19.97 33.56 -21.30
N ALA A 65 -20.96 34.45 -21.31
CA ALA A 65 -22.03 34.48 -22.32
C ALA A 65 -21.53 34.72 -23.77
N ALA A 66 -20.33 35.25 -23.94
CA ALA A 66 -19.56 35.22 -25.20
C ALA A 66 -18.07 35.09 -24.88
N GLN A 67 -17.27 34.75 -25.90
CA GLN A 67 -15.81 34.68 -25.80
C GLN A 67 -15.16 35.67 -26.76
N ALA A 68 -14.19 36.44 -26.26
CA ALA A 68 -13.44 37.41 -27.05
C ALA A 68 -12.07 37.69 -26.42
N THR A 69 -11.13 38.22 -27.21
CA THR A 69 -9.86 38.74 -26.72
C THR A 69 -9.61 40.14 -27.26
N THR A 70 -8.99 40.99 -26.45
CA THR A 70 -8.53 42.32 -26.84
C THR A 70 -7.14 42.57 -26.26
N THR A 71 -6.56 43.75 -26.50
CA THR A 71 -5.25 44.12 -25.97
C THR A 71 -5.32 45.52 -25.38
N ALA A 72 -4.75 45.70 -24.18
CA ALA A 72 -4.71 46.99 -23.53
C ALA A 72 -3.82 47.99 -24.29
N ASP A 73 -4.33 49.20 -24.51
CA ASP A 73 -3.71 50.24 -25.33
C ASP A 73 -2.44 50.87 -24.67
N ALA A 74 -1.88 51.90 -25.29
CA ALA A 74 -0.71 52.63 -24.75
C ALA A 74 -0.94 53.31 -23.39
N SER A 75 -2.20 53.50 -23.00
CA SER A 75 -2.63 54.06 -21.72
C SER A 75 -3.19 53.00 -20.77
N GLY A 76 -3.14 51.71 -21.14
CA GLY A 76 -3.65 50.59 -20.38
C GLY A 76 -5.17 50.35 -20.52
N ASN A 77 -5.89 51.08 -21.37
CA ASN A 77 -7.34 50.88 -21.53
C ASN A 77 -7.65 49.66 -22.40
N TYR A 78 -8.73 48.96 -22.11
CA TYR A 78 -9.27 47.90 -22.98
C TYR A 78 -10.80 47.96 -23.04
N SER A 79 -11.39 47.40 -24.10
CA SER A 79 -12.85 47.27 -24.23
C SER A 79 -13.26 46.08 -25.10
N PHE A 80 -14.36 45.43 -24.71
CA PHE A 80 -15.15 44.51 -25.52
C PHE A 80 -16.47 45.19 -25.89
N LYS A 81 -16.99 44.93 -27.09
CA LYS A 81 -18.19 45.57 -27.65
C LYS A 81 -19.13 44.52 -28.24
N ASP A 82 -20.33 44.96 -28.60
CA ASP A 82 -21.36 44.14 -29.26
C ASP A 82 -21.82 42.94 -28.42
N LEU A 83 -21.80 43.10 -27.09
CA LEU A 83 -22.15 42.06 -26.13
C LEU A 83 -23.64 42.07 -25.80
N SER A 84 -24.23 40.87 -25.71
CA SER A 84 -25.61 40.68 -25.21
C SER A 84 -25.66 40.73 -23.68
N ASN A 85 -26.86 40.91 -23.13
CA ASN A 85 -27.10 40.70 -21.69
C ASN A 85 -26.62 39.31 -21.25
N GLY A 86 -25.90 39.25 -20.14
CA GLY A 86 -25.25 38.02 -19.68
C GLY A 86 -24.22 38.27 -18.58
N SER A 87 -23.72 37.18 -18.00
CA SER A 87 -22.58 37.18 -17.09
C SER A 87 -21.30 36.83 -17.85
N TYR A 88 -20.24 37.55 -17.54
CA TYR A 88 -18.93 37.43 -18.16
C TYR A 88 -17.82 37.47 -17.11
N THR A 89 -16.64 36.96 -17.47
CA THR A 89 -15.41 37.11 -16.69
C THR A 89 -14.34 37.72 -17.57
N VAL A 90 -13.63 38.72 -17.03
CA VAL A 90 -12.54 39.44 -17.69
C VAL A 90 -11.22 39.07 -17.01
N THR A 91 -10.24 38.63 -17.79
CA THR A 91 -8.94 38.12 -17.30
C THR A 91 -7.79 38.73 -18.11
N PRO A 92 -6.94 39.59 -17.52
CA PRO A 92 -5.74 40.11 -18.16
C PRO A 92 -4.56 39.12 -18.07
N SER A 93 -3.66 39.14 -19.04
CA SER A 93 -2.39 38.41 -18.99
C SER A 93 -1.28 39.14 -19.74
N LYS A 94 -0.06 39.01 -19.22
CA LYS A 94 1.19 39.50 -19.82
C LYS A 94 2.37 38.79 -19.16
N THR A 95 3.23 38.17 -19.96
CA THR A 95 4.40 37.42 -19.46
C THR A 95 5.30 38.31 -18.60
N GLY A 96 5.67 37.84 -17.41
CA GLY A 96 6.51 38.58 -16.46
C GLY A 96 5.77 39.62 -15.61
N PHE A 97 4.43 39.62 -15.60
CA PHE A 97 3.63 40.55 -14.78
C PHE A 97 2.47 39.84 -14.06
N ASN A 98 2.26 40.24 -12.79
CA ASN A 98 1.12 39.84 -11.96
C ASN A 98 0.01 40.89 -12.04
N PHE A 99 -1.25 40.45 -12.10
CA PHE A 99 -2.43 41.30 -12.14
C PHE A 99 -3.26 41.14 -10.86
N SER A 100 -3.74 42.27 -10.33
CA SER A 100 -4.54 42.32 -9.09
C SER A 100 -5.80 43.17 -9.31
N PRO A 101 -7.00 42.58 -9.22
CA PRO A 101 -7.26 41.14 -9.11
C PRO A 101 -6.80 40.37 -10.36
N SER A 102 -6.71 39.04 -10.30
CA SER A 102 -6.32 38.21 -11.45
C SER A 102 -7.43 38.09 -12.51
N ARG A 103 -8.69 38.30 -12.11
CA ARG A 103 -9.89 38.39 -12.96
C ARG A 103 -10.98 39.24 -12.29
N LEU A 104 -11.92 39.74 -13.08
CA LEU A 104 -13.13 40.43 -12.62
C LEU A 104 -14.36 39.82 -13.29
N ASP A 105 -15.42 39.60 -12.52
CA ASP A 105 -16.72 39.20 -13.08
C ASP A 105 -17.55 40.44 -13.43
N ALA A 106 -18.20 40.41 -14.59
CA ALA A 106 -18.95 41.51 -15.18
C ALA A 106 -20.35 41.04 -15.58
N THR A 107 -21.38 41.74 -15.09
CA THR A 107 -22.77 41.49 -15.51
C THR A 107 -23.21 42.60 -16.45
N VAL A 108 -23.52 42.23 -17.70
CA VAL A 108 -24.19 43.10 -18.65
C VAL A 108 -25.69 42.90 -18.51
N LYS A 109 -26.41 43.95 -18.10
CA LYS A 109 -27.86 43.96 -18.01
C LYS A 109 -28.41 45.34 -18.37
N ASP A 110 -28.82 45.47 -19.62
CA ASP A 110 -29.45 46.66 -20.20
C ASP A 110 -28.58 47.95 -20.15
N ALA A 111 -27.27 47.81 -19.89
CA ALA A 111 -26.27 48.87 -19.79
C ALA A 111 -24.83 48.34 -19.97
N ASP A 112 -23.90 49.22 -20.32
CA ASP A 112 -22.45 48.96 -20.35
C ASP A 112 -21.88 48.67 -18.96
N ALA A 113 -20.94 47.73 -18.86
CA ALA A 113 -20.16 47.52 -17.65
C ALA A 113 -18.80 48.23 -17.75
N THR A 114 -18.51 49.14 -16.81
CA THR A 114 -17.28 49.96 -16.81
C THR A 114 -16.59 49.89 -15.45
N GLY A 115 -15.32 50.29 -15.38
CA GLY A 115 -14.52 50.21 -14.15
C GLY A 115 -13.98 48.80 -13.86
N MET A 116 -13.79 47.98 -14.89
CA MET A 116 -13.16 46.67 -14.78
C MET A 116 -11.63 46.82 -14.67
N ASP A 117 -11.18 47.49 -13.62
CA ASP A 117 -9.81 47.96 -13.51
C ASP A 117 -8.89 46.95 -12.82
N PHE A 118 -7.69 46.78 -13.37
CA PHE A 118 -6.64 45.89 -12.87
C PHE A 118 -5.39 46.69 -12.49
N ALA A 119 -4.84 46.43 -11.30
CA ALA A 119 -3.45 46.77 -11.01
C ALA A 119 -2.53 45.74 -11.68
N VAL A 120 -1.36 46.16 -12.15
CA VAL A 120 -0.34 45.29 -12.73
C VAL A 120 1.02 45.59 -12.12
N SER A 121 1.81 44.56 -11.85
CA SER A 121 3.14 44.66 -11.25
C SER A 121 4.09 43.65 -11.91
N PRO A 122 5.40 43.91 -11.99
CA PRO A 122 6.35 42.88 -12.40
C PRO A 122 6.20 41.64 -11.52
N ALA A 123 6.29 40.45 -12.11
CA ALA A 123 6.35 39.22 -11.34
C ALA A 123 7.63 39.21 -10.49
N ASN A 124 7.51 38.84 -9.21
CA ASN A 124 8.68 38.57 -8.39
C ASN A 124 9.41 37.36 -9.00
N THR A 125 10.73 37.46 -9.06
CA THR A 125 11.61 36.39 -9.52
C THR A 125 12.82 36.32 -8.62
N TRP A 126 13.39 35.13 -8.58
CA TRP A 126 14.49 34.72 -7.73
C TRP A 126 15.59 34.10 -8.59
N SER A 127 16.56 33.50 -7.93
CA SER A 127 17.67 32.81 -8.57
C SER A 127 17.96 31.47 -7.93
N ILE A 128 18.54 30.58 -8.74
CA ILE A 128 19.15 29.33 -8.30
C ILE A 128 20.63 29.44 -8.63
N SER A 129 21.49 29.17 -7.65
CA SER A 129 22.94 29.29 -7.82
C SER A 129 23.72 28.30 -6.98
N GLY A 130 24.93 27.98 -7.44
CA GLY A 130 25.83 27.05 -6.80
C GLY A 130 27.21 27.08 -7.46
N ALA A 131 28.12 26.26 -6.95
CA ALA A 131 29.49 26.15 -7.44
C ALA A 131 29.86 24.69 -7.74
N ILE A 132 30.60 24.51 -8.82
CA ILE A 132 31.11 23.21 -9.26
C ILE A 132 32.61 23.15 -8.96
N SER A 133 33.00 22.24 -8.07
CA SER A 133 34.35 22.17 -7.47
C SER A 133 35.05 20.84 -7.80
N PRO A 134 36.34 20.82 -8.19
CA PRO A 134 37.23 21.96 -8.33
C PRO A 134 36.87 22.79 -9.57
N ALA A 135 37.06 24.11 -9.47
CA ALA A 135 36.73 25.06 -10.53
C ALA A 135 37.35 24.72 -11.90
N ALA A 136 38.51 24.05 -11.93
CA ALA A 136 39.14 23.58 -13.18
C ALA A 136 38.25 22.60 -13.97
N ASP A 137 37.56 21.71 -13.25
CA ASP A 137 36.73 20.66 -13.83
C ASP A 137 35.28 21.14 -13.96
N GLY A 138 34.82 22.01 -13.05
CA GLY A 138 33.50 22.65 -13.14
C GLY A 138 33.38 23.75 -14.19
N SER A 139 34.42 24.52 -14.47
CA SER A 139 34.34 25.67 -15.38
C SER A 139 33.96 25.26 -16.80
N GLY A 140 33.00 25.97 -17.40
CA GLY A 140 32.47 25.67 -18.72
C GLY A 140 31.50 24.48 -18.77
N ALA A 141 31.14 23.88 -17.64
CA ALA A 141 30.04 22.92 -17.60
C ALA A 141 28.73 23.62 -17.94
N THR A 142 27.92 23.01 -18.82
CA THR A 142 26.53 23.42 -19.01
C THR A 142 25.74 22.92 -17.82
N VAL A 143 25.03 23.82 -17.15
CA VAL A 143 24.10 23.44 -16.09
C VAL A 143 22.70 23.61 -16.65
N THR A 144 21.94 22.52 -16.65
CA THR A 144 20.54 22.49 -17.07
C THR A 144 19.66 22.63 -15.85
N LEU A 145 18.61 23.44 -15.98
CA LEU A 145 17.48 23.54 -15.07
C LEU A 145 16.27 22.97 -15.80
N SER A 146 15.54 22.07 -15.14
CA SER A 146 14.27 21.51 -15.65
C SER A 146 13.26 21.37 -14.53
N GLY A 147 11.96 21.46 -14.83
CA GLY A 147 10.88 21.45 -13.83
C GLY A 147 9.85 22.53 -14.15
N ALA A 148 9.58 23.44 -13.21
CA ALA A 148 8.65 24.56 -13.41
C ALA A 148 9.01 25.48 -14.61
N ALA A 149 10.27 25.51 -15.02
CA ALA A 149 10.76 26.11 -16.26
C ALA A 149 12.09 25.49 -16.68
N ASP A 150 12.28 25.35 -17.99
CA ASP A 150 13.55 24.88 -18.57
C ASP A 150 14.51 26.05 -18.83
N ALA A 151 15.75 25.93 -18.36
CA ALA A 151 16.81 26.87 -18.65
C ALA A 151 18.16 26.18 -18.76
N THR A 152 19.13 26.82 -19.43
CA THR A 152 20.53 26.42 -19.37
C THR A 152 21.40 27.62 -19.04
N THR A 153 22.43 27.38 -18.23
CA THR A 153 23.48 28.35 -17.93
C THR A 153 24.84 27.65 -18.09
N THR A 154 25.93 28.38 -17.96
CA THR A 154 27.29 27.81 -18.02
C THR A 154 28.07 28.25 -16.79
N ALA A 155 28.70 27.29 -16.12
CA ALA A 155 29.54 27.56 -14.96
C ALA A 155 30.75 28.42 -15.36
N ASP A 156 31.02 29.47 -14.58
CA ASP A 156 32.01 30.51 -14.86
C ASP A 156 33.47 30.03 -14.69
N GLY A 157 34.43 30.94 -14.81
CA GLY A 157 35.86 30.65 -14.63
C GLY A 157 36.26 30.15 -13.23
N SER A 158 35.37 30.28 -12.24
CA SER A 158 35.53 29.80 -10.87
C SER A 158 34.58 28.62 -10.55
N GLY A 159 33.88 28.09 -11.55
CA GLY A 159 32.90 27.00 -11.40
C GLY A 159 31.53 27.45 -10.90
N ASN A 160 31.28 28.74 -10.67
CA ASN A 160 29.96 29.20 -10.19
C ASN A 160 28.97 29.23 -11.34
N TYR A 161 27.73 28.79 -11.09
CA TYR A 161 26.63 28.93 -12.02
C TYR A 161 25.45 29.65 -11.36
N ARG A 162 24.63 30.29 -12.18
CA ARG A 162 23.45 31.02 -11.75
C ARG A 162 22.38 31.02 -12.83
N PHE A 163 21.15 30.82 -12.39
CA PHE A 163 19.92 31.09 -13.12
C PHE A 163 19.25 32.31 -12.46
N ASP A 164 18.86 33.29 -13.25
CA ASP A 164 18.16 34.51 -12.82
C ASP A 164 16.77 34.56 -13.46
N GLY A 165 15.83 35.31 -12.88
CA GLY A 165 14.47 35.42 -13.41
C GLY A 165 13.60 34.20 -13.13
N ILE A 166 14.00 33.36 -12.18
CA ILE A 166 13.37 32.09 -11.85
C ILE A 166 12.12 32.33 -10.99
N ALA A 167 10.98 31.78 -11.40
CA ALA A 167 9.73 31.85 -10.63
C ALA A 167 9.77 30.86 -9.45
N ASN A 168 8.79 30.96 -8.54
CA ASN A 168 8.54 29.87 -7.59
C ASN A 168 8.33 28.57 -8.39
N GLY A 169 8.96 27.51 -7.95
CA GLY A 169 9.35 26.40 -8.81
C GLY A 169 10.26 25.45 -8.08
N SER A 170 10.07 24.15 -8.28
CA SER A 170 11.02 23.15 -7.89
C SER A 170 11.57 22.58 -9.18
N TYR A 171 12.87 22.41 -9.15
CA TYR A 171 13.68 22.27 -10.32
C TYR A 171 14.73 21.22 -10.06
N THR A 172 14.98 20.38 -11.04
CA THR A 172 16.18 19.56 -11.06
C THR A 172 17.29 20.36 -11.72
N VAL A 173 18.42 20.51 -11.03
CA VAL A 173 19.65 21.10 -11.55
C VAL A 173 20.58 19.96 -11.93
N ILE A 174 21.01 19.92 -13.20
CA ILE A 174 21.87 18.86 -13.74
C ILE A 174 23.09 19.48 -14.41
N PRO A 175 24.30 19.36 -13.83
CA PRO A 175 25.54 19.72 -14.51
C PRO A 175 25.89 18.68 -15.58
N SER A 176 26.44 19.16 -16.71
CA SER A 176 26.92 18.34 -17.80
C SER A 176 28.15 18.97 -18.45
N LYS A 177 29.21 18.18 -18.57
CA LYS A 177 30.44 18.51 -19.28
C LYS A 177 31.07 17.22 -19.77
N ALA A 178 31.40 17.21 -21.05
CA ALA A 178 31.97 16.06 -21.73
C ALA A 178 33.29 15.64 -21.06
N GLY A 179 33.39 14.38 -20.62
CA GLY A 179 34.55 13.81 -19.94
C GLY A 179 34.72 14.21 -18.47
N VAL A 180 33.64 14.64 -17.80
CA VAL A 180 33.63 15.00 -16.38
C VAL A 180 32.46 14.28 -15.71
N SER A 181 32.72 13.57 -14.60
CA SER A 181 31.68 13.08 -13.71
C SER A 181 31.30 14.17 -12.68
N PHE A 182 30.06 14.17 -12.24
CA PHE A 182 29.56 15.09 -11.21
C PHE A 182 28.92 14.28 -10.08
N ASN A 183 29.27 14.62 -8.84
CA ASN A 183 28.64 14.05 -7.64
C ASN A 183 28.14 15.20 -6.74
N PRO A 184 26.84 15.25 -6.42
CA PRO A 184 25.78 14.37 -6.93
C PRO A 184 25.54 14.58 -8.44
N HIS A 185 24.91 13.64 -9.14
CA HIS A 185 24.64 13.81 -10.58
C HIS A 185 23.63 14.93 -10.86
N SER A 186 22.70 15.15 -9.93
CA SER A 186 21.69 16.20 -9.96
C SER A 186 21.36 16.70 -8.55
N LEU A 187 20.74 17.88 -8.45
CA LEU A 187 20.20 18.42 -7.20
C LEU A 187 18.80 18.98 -7.42
N SER A 188 17.87 18.63 -6.54
CA SER A 188 16.56 19.28 -6.47
C SER A 188 16.66 20.62 -5.74
N ALA A 189 16.03 21.66 -6.27
CA ALA A 189 15.95 22.99 -5.70
C ALA A 189 14.48 23.40 -5.59
N ALA A 190 14.00 23.89 -4.45
CA ALA A 190 12.67 24.50 -4.31
C ALA A 190 12.78 26.01 -4.07
N VAL A 191 12.29 26.79 -5.02
CA VAL A 191 12.21 28.26 -4.97
C VAL A 191 10.85 28.63 -4.39
N ASN A 192 10.84 29.17 -3.17
CA ASN A 192 9.63 29.66 -2.52
C ASN A 192 9.90 31.01 -1.83
N GLY A 193 9.71 32.10 -2.57
CA GLY A 193 9.82 33.46 -2.03
C GLY A 193 11.26 33.97 -1.78
N ALA A 194 12.29 33.16 -2.02
CA ALA A 194 13.69 33.50 -1.80
C ALA A 194 14.63 32.87 -2.84
N ASP A 195 15.83 33.47 -2.98
CA ASP A 195 16.94 32.89 -3.75
C ASP A 195 17.42 31.57 -3.14
N VAL A 196 17.60 30.56 -3.99
CA VAL A 196 18.22 29.28 -3.61
C VAL A 196 19.72 29.34 -3.97
N ARG A 197 20.56 29.00 -3.00
CA ARG A 197 22.03 29.05 -3.11
C ARG A 197 22.64 27.74 -2.64
N ASP A 198 23.94 27.61 -2.87
CA ASP A 198 24.76 26.48 -2.39
C ASP A 198 24.36 25.10 -2.93
N LEU A 199 23.72 25.05 -4.12
CA LEU A 199 23.58 23.81 -4.89
C LEU A 199 24.93 23.44 -5.52
N ASN A 200 25.81 22.93 -4.67
CA ASN A 200 27.20 22.71 -5.04
C ASN A 200 27.40 21.28 -5.55
N PHE A 201 28.13 21.17 -6.65
CA PHE A 201 28.50 19.89 -7.25
C PHE A 201 30.00 19.67 -7.08
N SER A 202 30.41 18.45 -6.75
CA SER A 202 31.78 18.03 -7.01
C SER A 202 31.91 17.57 -8.47
N ALA A 203 33.04 17.87 -9.11
CA ALA A 203 33.38 17.46 -10.46
C ALA A 203 34.72 16.69 -10.44
N ALA A 204 34.89 15.73 -11.33
CA ALA A 204 36.17 15.07 -11.54
C ALA A 204 36.48 14.95 -13.04
N ALA A 205 37.65 15.43 -13.47
CA ALA A 205 38.12 15.22 -14.83
C ALA A 205 38.43 13.74 -15.12
N GLY A 206 37.77 13.21 -16.14
CA GLY A 206 37.83 11.82 -16.56
C GLY A 206 36.69 10.98 -15.96
N CYS A 207 36.07 10.17 -16.80
CA CYS A 207 35.24 9.04 -16.36
C CYS A 207 36.10 8.17 -15.40
N SER A 208 35.65 8.02 -14.16
CA SER A 208 36.54 7.83 -13.01
C SER A 208 36.60 6.38 -12.53
N SER A 209 37.70 5.69 -12.84
CA SER A 209 37.98 4.30 -12.43
C SER A 209 38.25 4.10 -10.92
N GLY A 210 37.64 4.92 -10.06
CA GLY A 210 37.79 4.88 -8.61
C GLY A 210 36.72 4.03 -7.91
N HIS A 211 35.56 3.85 -8.55
CA HIS A 211 34.38 3.16 -8.00
C HIS A 211 34.16 1.82 -8.70
N GLY A 212 35.19 0.95 -8.68
CA GLY A 212 35.19 -0.31 -9.42
C GLY A 212 35.21 -0.13 -10.95
N SER A 213 34.95 -1.21 -11.69
CA SER A 213 34.66 -1.16 -13.13
C SER A 213 33.49 -2.06 -13.44
N ALA A 214 32.39 -1.47 -13.94
CA ALA A 214 31.28 -2.22 -14.50
C ALA A 214 31.54 -2.57 -15.98
N ASP A 215 30.80 -3.55 -16.51
CA ASP A 215 30.73 -3.76 -17.95
C ASP A 215 29.82 -2.72 -18.63
N PHE A 216 28.75 -2.34 -17.93
CA PHE A 216 27.79 -1.34 -18.40
C PHE A 216 27.37 -0.37 -17.30
N TYR A 217 27.10 0.86 -17.70
CA TYR A 217 26.60 1.95 -16.86
C TYR A 217 25.30 2.50 -17.42
N VAL A 218 24.39 2.93 -16.54
CA VAL A 218 23.10 3.56 -16.88
C VAL A 218 23.01 4.90 -16.16
N SER A 219 22.56 5.97 -16.83
CA SER A 219 22.44 7.31 -16.23
C SER A 219 21.36 8.16 -16.94
N PRO A 220 20.66 9.08 -16.24
CA PRO A 220 19.68 9.97 -16.87
C PRO A 220 20.26 10.85 -17.99
N ASN A 221 21.56 11.18 -17.95
CA ASN A 221 22.27 11.90 -19.01
C ASN A 221 22.91 10.99 -20.09
N GLY A 222 22.60 9.69 -20.07
CA GLY A 222 23.10 8.70 -21.01
C GLY A 222 22.45 8.74 -22.40
N ASN A 223 22.81 7.78 -23.25
CA ASN A 223 22.21 7.61 -24.57
C ASN A 223 22.24 6.14 -24.99
N ASP A 224 21.09 5.59 -25.39
CA ASP A 224 20.98 4.17 -25.74
C ASP A 224 21.69 3.77 -27.05
N SER A 225 22.18 4.75 -27.81
CA SER A 225 23.05 4.54 -28.98
C SER A 225 24.55 4.49 -28.65
N TRP A 226 24.95 4.80 -27.41
CA TRP A 226 26.33 4.67 -26.93
C TRP A 226 26.68 3.21 -26.57
N SER A 227 27.93 2.96 -26.16
CA SER A 227 28.41 1.64 -25.77
C SER A 227 27.93 1.19 -24.38
N GLY A 228 27.61 2.14 -23.50
CA GLY A 228 27.35 1.90 -22.09
C GLY A 228 28.61 1.64 -21.25
N THR A 229 29.80 1.60 -21.84
CA THR A 229 31.04 1.14 -21.16
C THR A 229 31.78 2.22 -20.35
N LEU A 230 31.22 3.43 -20.27
CA LEU A 230 31.77 4.55 -19.52
C LEU A 230 30.73 5.02 -18.49
N ASP A 231 31.16 5.33 -17.27
CA ASP A 231 30.30 5.92 -16.24
C ASP A 231 29.76 7.30 -16.68
N CYS A 232 30.46 8.02 -17.54
CA CYS A 232 30.20 9.40 -17.92
C CYS A 232 30.23 9.61 -19.45
N PRO A 233 29.52 10.61 -20.00
CA PRO A 233 29.69 10.99 -21.40
C PRO A 233 31.15 11.38 -21.68
N ASN A 234 31.75 10.82 -22.72
CA ASN A 234 33.15 11.08 -23.08
C ASN A 234 33.38 12.55 -23.53
N PRO A 235 34.62 13.08 -23.59
CA PRO A 235 34.91 14.46 -24.00
C PRO A 235 34.40 14.87 -25.39
N GLN A 236 34.06 13.90 -26.25
CA GLN A 236 33.53 14.11 -27.60
C GLN A 236 31.99 14.03 -27.66
N ASN A 237 31.33 13.72 -26.55
CA ASN A 237 29.90 13.40 -26.44
C ASN A 237 29.44 12.35 -27.48
N SER A 238 30.32 11.38 -27.77
CA SER A 238 30.12 10.34 -28.79
C SER A 238 29.91 8.94 -28.20
N ASP A 239 30.15 8.79 -26.90
CA ASP A 239 30.05 7.55 -26.14
C ASP A 239 29.87 7.89 -24.65
N GLY A 240 29.35 6.95 -23.85
CA GLY A 240 28.95 7.19 -22.46
C GLY A 240 28.04 6.07 -21.91
N PRO A 241 27.35 6.30 -20.78
CA PRO A 241 26.40 5.36 -20.20
C PRO A 241 25.13 5.23 -21.06
N PHE A 242 24.41 4.13 -20.92
CA PHE A 242 23.06 3.99 -21.49
C PHE A 242 22.08 4.96 -20.82
N ALA A 243 21.02 5.36 -21.52
CA ALA A 243 19.94 6.16 -20.94
C ALA A 243 18.95 5.27 -20.16
N SER A 244 18.78 4.01 -20.57
CA SER A 244 17.74 3.13 -20.04
C SER A 244 18.24 1.76 -19.55
N VAL A 245 17.59 1.25 -18.51
CA VAL A 245 17.89 -0.07 -17.90
C VAL A 245 17.64 -1.21 -18.88
N ALA A 246 16.58 -1.14 -19.71
CA ALA A 246 16.33 -2.17 -20.72
C ALA A 246 17.38 -2.18 -21.84
N ARG A 247 18.03 -1.04 -22.15
CA ARG A 247 19.15 -1.03 -23.10
C ARG A 247 20.36 -1.74 -22.52
N ALA A 248 20.66 -1.56 -21.23
CA ALA A 248 21.69 -2.31 -20.53
C ALA A 248 21.39 -3.82 -20.52
N GLN A 249 20.13 -4.21 -20.30
CA GLN A 249 19.70 -5.61 -20.35
C GLN A 249 20.01 -6.25 -21.72
N GLN A 250 19.68 -5.55 -22.81
CA GLN A 250 20.03 -6.02 -24.16
C GLN A 250 21.55 -6.15 -24.37
N ALA A 251 22.35 -5.30 -23.72
CA ALA A 251 23.81 -5.38 -23.77
C ALA A 251 24.34 -6.61 -23.00
N VAL A 252 23.82 -6.88 -21.80
CA VAL A 252 24.11 -8.10 -21.01
C VAL A 252 23.79 -9.35 -21.84
N ARG A 253 22.56 -9.48 -22.35
CA ARG A 253 22.12 -10.59 -23.22
C ARG A 253 23.08 -10.84 -24.40
N SER A 254 23.66 -9.79 -24.97
CA SER A 254 24.57 -9.89 -26.12
C SER A 254 25.94 -10.50 -25.79
N ILE A 255 26.39 -10.45 -24.52
CA ILE A 255 27.71 -10.94 -24.11
C ILE A 255 27.66 -12.29 -23.37
N MET A 256 26.57 -12.62 -22.66
CA MET A 256 26.51 -13.79 -21.75
C MET A 256 26.94 -15.10 -22.41
N GLY A 257 26.52 -15.36 -23.66
CA GLY A 257 26.83 -16.61 -24.36
C GLY A 257 28.32 -16.89 -24.63
N ASN A 258 29.21 -15.89 -24.46
CA ASN A 258 30.66 -16.04 -24.62
C ASN A 258 31.47 -15.52 -23.41
N ARG A 259 30.81 -15.18 -22.30
CA ARG A 259 31.42 -14.52 -21.14
C ARG A 259 32.09 -15.54 -20.20
N SER A 260 33.27 -15.19 -19.66
CA SER A 260 34.04 -16.04 -18.75
C SER A 260 34.41 -15.39 -17.40
N THR A 261 33.86 -14.21 -17.12
CA THR A 261 34.07 -13.42 -15.90
C THR A 261 32.74 -12.76 -15.50
N PRO A 262 32.47 -12.49 -14.21
CA PRO A 262 31.23 -11.82 -13.77
C PRO A 262 30.86 -10.61 -14.62
N VAL A 263 29.56 -10.33 -14.76
CA VAL A 263 29.06 -9.13 -15.45
C VAL A 263 28.48 -8.18 -14.42
N ILE A 264 28.87 -6.91 -14.50
CA ILE A 264 28.39 -5.86 -13.58
C ILE A 264 27.70 -4.76 -14.39
N VAL A 265 26.51 -4.35 -13.94
CA VAL A 265 25.78 -3.18 -14.43
C VAL A 265 25.58 -2.20 -13.26
N MET A 266 26.12 -0.99 -13.39
CA MET A 266 25.95 0.08 -12.41
C MET A 266 24.91 1.10 -12.87
N VAL A 267 23.93 1.41 -12.01
CA VAL A 267 22.87 2.38 -12.26
C VAL A 267 23.12 3.64 -11.43
N ARG A 268 23.21 4.80 -12.08
CA ARG A 268 23.52 6.08 -11.41
C ARG A 268 22.29 6.78 -10.84
N GLU A 269 22.57 7.71 -9.93
CA GLU A 269 21.63 8.65 -9.31
C GLU A 269 20.59 9.21 -10.30
N GLY A 270 19.32 9.18 -9.88
CA GLY A 270 18.18 9.73 -10.60
C GLY A 270 16.99 8.77 -10.70
N THR A 271 15.85 9.32 -11.15
CA THR A 271 14.61 8.56 -11.33
C THR A 271 14.40 8.16 -12.79
N TYR A 272 14.32 6.86 -13.02
CA TYR A 272 14.07 6.24 -14.31
C TYR A 272 12.59 5.92 -14.45
N TYR A 273 11.82 6.90 -14.94
CA TYR A 273 10.40 6.74 -15.25
C TYR A 273 10.18 5.85 -16.49
N LEU A 274 9.00 5.22 -16.56
CA LEU A 274 8.56 4.52 -17.76
C LEU A 274 8.39 5.50 -18.94
N PRO A 275 8.74 5.11 -20.18
CA PRO A 275 9.15 3.77 -20.58
C PRO A 275 10.62 3.46 -20.25
N LEU A 276 10.88 2.28 -19.65
CA LEU A 276 12.23 1.78 -19.36
C LEU A 276 13.06 1.44 -20.63
N SER A 277 12.55 1.80 -21.82
CA SER A 277 13.21 1.80 -23.12
C SER A 277 12.54 2.81 -24.07
N PRO A 278 13.29 3.58 -24.88
CA PRO A 278 12.72 4.43 -25.94
C PRO A 278 11.88 3.69 -27.00
N THR A 279 12.00 2.35 -27.08
CA THR A 279 11.31 1.52 -28.08
C THR A 279 10.29 0.53 -27.49
N SER A 280 10.14 0.46 -26.15
CA SER A 280 9.27 -0.52 -25.48
C SER A 280 8.82 -0.01 -24.10
N PRO A 281 7.72 0.77 -24.02
CA PRO A 281 7.00 1.01 -22.76
C PRO A 281 6.55 -0.29 -22.09
N GLY A 282 6.78 -0.40 -20.79
CA GLY A 282 6.28 -1.47 -19.92
C GLY A 282 7.33 -2.04 -18.97
N THR A 283 6.93 -3.12 -18.29
CA THR A 283 7.71 -3.96 -17.37
C THR A 283 9.07 -4.40 -17.94
N LEU A 284 10.11 -4.40 -17.09
CA LEU A 284 11.41 -4.99 -17.41
C LEU A 284 11.36 -6.51 -17.30
N ASN A 285 11.16 -7.17 -18.43
CA ASN A 285 11.06 -8.63 -18.52
C ASN A 285 12.44 -9.29 -18.55
N LEU A 286 12.87 -9.89 -17.43
CA LEU A 286 14.09 -10.68 -17.28
C LEU A 286 13.79 -12.18 -17.46
N THR A 287 14.73 -12.92 -18.02
CA THR A 287 14.54 -14.31 -18.44
C THR A 287 15.82 -15.12 -18.26
N ALA A 288 15.78 -16.41 -18.60
CA ALA A 288 16.98 -17.25 -18.73
C ALA A 288 18.09 -16.65 -19.65
N ALA A 289 17.77 -15.71 -20.56
CA ALA A 289 18.75 -15.02 -21.39
C ALA A 289 19.58 -13.96 -20.63
N ASP A 290 19.11 -13.56 -19.44
CA ASP A 290 19.72 -12.58 -18.54
C ASP A 290 20.47 -13.23 -17.37
N SER A 291 20.38 -14.57 -17.27
CA SER A 291 20.97 -15.37 -16.20
C SER A 291 22.49 -15.48 -16.30
N GLY A 292 23.14 -15.47 -15.14
CA GLY A 292 24.53 -15.86 -14.97
C GLY A 292 24.71 -17.37 -14.72
N THR A 293 25.94 -17.72 -14.33
CA THR A 293 26.29 -19.00 -13.71
C THR A 293 27.02 -18.74 -12.39
N SER A 294 27.17 -19.73 -11.52
CA SER A 294 27.91 -19.57 -10.27
C SER A 294 29.38 -19.12 -10.45
N SER A 295 29.97 -19.35 -11.62
CA SER A 295 31.30 -18.84 -12.01
C SER A 295 31.28 -17.49 -12.78
N VAL A 296 30.12 -17.10 -13.29
CA VAL A 296 29.90 -15.93 -14.16
C VAL A 296 28.54 -15.30 -13.78
N PRO A 297 28.36 -14.79 -12.54
CA PRO A 297 27.12 -14.16 -12.11
C PRO A 297 26.90 -12.82 -12.82
N VAL A 298 25.67 -12.31 -12.77
CA VAL A 298 25.30 -10.97 -13.23
C VAL A 298 24.88 -10.13 -12.03
N THR A 299 25.49 -8.96 -11.85
CA THR A 299 25.14 -8.02 -10.78
C THR A 299 24.55 -6.74 -11.39
N TRP A 300 23.39 -6.33 -10.88
CA TRP A 300 22.78 -5.03 -11.10
C TRP A 300 22.87 -4.26 -9.79
N GLU A 301 23.71 -3.25 -9.74
CA GLU A 301 23.95 -2.48 -8.51
C GLU A 301 23.78 -0.98 -8.73
N ASN A 302 23.53 -0.25 -7.65
CA ASN A 302 23.70 1.19 -7.67
C ASN A 302 25.17 1.55 -7.94
N TYR A 303 25.39 2.68 -8.60
CA TYR A 303 26.72 3.28 -8.59
C TYR A 303 27.06 3.65 -7.12
N PRO A 304 28.30 3.43 -6.65
CA PRO A 304 28.58 3.58 -5.22
C PRO A 304 28.27 4.97 -4.67
N ASP A 305 27.68 4.98 -3.47
CA ASP A 305 27.16 6.16 -2.75
C ASP A 305 25.96 6.89 -3.42
N GLU A 306 25.39 6.35 -4.52
CA GLU A 306 24.20 6.86 -5.21
C GLU A 306 22.96 5.97 -4.96
N ALA A 307 21.75 6.53 -5.09
CA ALA A 307 20.46 5.89 -4.78
C ALA A 307 19.48 5.93 -5.98
N PRO A 308 19.75 5.17 -7.07
CA PRO A 308 18.90 5.14 -8.27
C PRO A 308 17.49 4.63 -7.99
N VAL A 309 16.51 5.26 -8.63
CA VAL A 309 15.07 4.94 -8.48
C VAL A 309 14.49 4.48 -9.82
N ILE A 310 13.99 3.25 -9.87
CA ILE A 310 13.24 2.69 -11.00
C ILE A 310 11.75 2.87 -10.67
N SER A 311 11.06 3.71 -11.44
CA SER A 311 9.68 4.15 -11.11
C SER A 311 8.68 3.77 -12.20
N GLY A 312 7.57 3.16 -11.81
CA GLY A 312 6.43 2.88 -12.69
C GLY A 312 5.45 4.05 -12.83
N GLY A 313 5.72 5.18 -12.18
CA GLY A 313 4.96 6.42 -12.32
C GLY A 313 5.45 7.35 -13.44
N VAL A 314 4.76 8.48 -13.59
CA VAL A 314 5.25 9.67 -14.32
C VAL A 314 4.93 10.95 -13.55
N PRO A 315 5.77 12.01 -13.65
CA PRO A 315 5.45 13.30 -13.07
C PRO A 315 4.33 14.03 -13.86
N VAL A 316 3.45 14.73 -13.15
CA VAL A 316 2.35 15.53 -13.69
C VAL A 316 2.68 17.02 -13.58
N ALA A 317 2.72 17.71 -14.72
CA ALA A 317 3.04 19.13 -14.82
C ALA A 317 1.90 19.92 -15.51
N GLY A 318 1.96 21.25 -15.43
CA GLY A 318 0.96 22.15 -16.07
C GLY A 318 -0.26 22.43 -15.20
N TRP A 319 -0.10 22.41 -13.88
CA TRP A 319 -1.15 22.71 -12.92
C TRP A 319 -1.56 24.19 -12.96
N THR A 320 -2.84 24.43 -12.74
CA THR A 320 -3.41 25.77 -12.61
C THR A 320 -3.86 25.98 -11.17
N HIS A 321 -3.38 27.03 -10.51
CA HIS A 321 -3.94 27.47 -9.23
C HIS A 321 -5.32 28.07 -9.47
N VAL A 322 -6.34 27.50 -8.83
CA VAL A 322 -7.74 27.90 -9.06
C VAL A 322 -8.20 28.89 -7.99
N ALA A 323 -8.13 28.48 -6.71
CA ALA A 323 -8.45 29.31 -5.55
C ALA A 323 -8.05 28.63 -4.24
N GLY A 324 -7.56 29.38 -3.25
CA GLY A 324 -7.24 28.83 -1.92
C GLY A 324 -6.15 27.75 -1.99
N SER A 325 -6.44 26.54 -1.50
CA SER A 325 -5.57 25.36 -1.66
C SER A 325 -5.79 24.62 -2.99
N LEU A 326 -6.81 24.95 -3.79
CA LEU A 326 -7.19 24.17 -4.98
C LEU A 326 -6.27 24.44 -6.17
N TRP A 327 -5.66 23.38 -6.66
CA TRP A 327 -4.95 23.26 -7.93
C TRP A 327 -5.66 22.25 -8.83
N GLN A 328 -5.63 22.47 -10.16
CA GLN A 328 -6.21 21.56 -11.14
C GLN A 328 -5.32 21.39 -12.36
N VAL A 329 -5.32 20.21 -12.97
CA VAL A 329 -4.62 19.92 -14.23
C VAL A 329 -5.48 19.04 -15.15
N PRO A 330 -5.67 19.40 -16.43
CA PRO A 330 -6.23 18.51 -17.43
C PRO A 330 -5.18 17.48 -17.85
N LEU A 331 -5.50 16.19 -17.69
CA LEU A 331 -4.55 15.10 -17.96
C LEU A 331 -4.44 14.77 -19.46
N PRO A 332 -3.28 14.32 -19.96
CA PRO A 332 -3.16 13.86 -21.35
C PRO A 332 -4.15 12.73 -21.71
N ALA A 333 -4.67 12.73 -22.93
CA ALA A 333 -5.72 11.80 -23.37
C ALA A 333 -5.30 10.31 -23.43
N ASN A 334 -4.01 10.01 -23.23
CA ASN A 334 -3.43 8.67 -23.21
C ASN A 334 -3.02 8.17 -21.81
N VAL A 335 -3.38 8.93 -20.76
CA VAL A 335 -3.14 8.55 -19.37
C VAL A 335 -3.85 7.23 -19.05
N GLN A 336 -3.11 6.29 -18.47
CA GLN A 336 -3.68 5.06 -17.94
C GLN A 336 -4.56 5.35 -16.73
N PRO A 337 -5.60 4.52 -16.46
CA PRO A 337 -6.19 4.38 -15.14
C PRO A 337 -5.14 4.47 -14.00
N PHE A 338 -5.49 5.10 -12.87
CA PHE A 338 -4.72 5.11 -11.62
C PHE A 338 -5.59 5.53 -10.44
N GLU A 339 -5.40 4.93 -9.25
CA GLU A 339 -6.18 5.27 -8.04
C GLU A 339 -5.32 5.87 -6.92
N TYR A 340 -4.04 6.16 -7.17
CA TYR A 340 -3.06 6.69 -6.20
C TYR A 340 -2.30 7.90 -6.75
N LEU A 341 -1.83 8.77 -5.86
CA LEU A 341 -1.03 9.94 -6.19
C LEU A 341 0.05 10.14 -5.14
N PHE A 342 1.27 10.43 -5.57
CA PHE A 342 2.41 10.67 -4.69
C PHE A 342 2.90 12.11 -4.87
N TYR A 343 3.15 12.80 -3.75
CA TYR A 343 3.57 14.19 -3.72
C TYR A 343 4.90 14.29 -2.97
N ASN A 344 6.00 14.63 -3.65
CA ASN A 344 7.35 14.64 -3.10
C ASN A 344 7.72 13.32 -2.34
N GLY A 345 7.24 12.17 -2.83
CA GLY A 345 7.44 10.86 -2.22
C GLY A 345 6.49 10.51 -1.07
N GLU A 346 5.43 11.29 -0.83
CA GLU A 346 4.40 10.98 0.17
C GLU A 346 3.08 10.60 -0.53
N ARG A 347 2.45 9.48 -0.13
CA ARG A 347 1.13 9.09 -0.65
C ARG A 347 0.06 10.11 -0.23
N ARG A 348 -0.69 10.64 -1.19
CA ARG A 348 -1.85 11.52 -0.95
C ARG A 348 -3.14 10.72 -1.05
N LEU A 349 -4.05 10.93 -0.11
CA LEU A 349 -5.34 10.25 -0.04
C LEU A 349 -6.39 10.93 -0.94
N ARG A 350 -7.34 10.13 -1.42
CA ARG A 350 -8.48 10.61 -2.21
C ARG A 350 -9.48 11.31 -1.29
N SER A 351 -10.43 12.04 -1.86
CA SER A 351 -11.55 12.58 -1.09
C SER A 351 -12.34 11.46 -0.39
N ARG A 352 -12.58 11.62 0.91
CA ARG A 352 -13.25 10.63 1.78
C ARG A 352 -14.39 11.25 2.55
N LEU A 353 -15.43 10.44 2.82
CA LEU A 353 -16.46 10.84 3.77
C LEU A 353 -15.92 10.91 5.20
N GLN A 354 -16.52 11.83 5.96
CA GLN A 354 -16.26 12.07 7.36
C GLN A 354 -17.59 12.30 8.06
N SER A 355 -17.86 11.58 9.15
CA SER A 355 -19.07 11.80 9.97
C SER A 355 -18.74 11.86 11.45
N ALA A 356 -19.40 12.76 12.17
CA ALA A 356 -19.35 12.80 13.63
C ALA A 356 -19.98 11.56 14.30
N SER A 357 -20.78 10.77 13.56
CA SER A 357 -21.32 9.47 13.98
C SER A 357 -20.39 8.28 13.67
N GLY A 358 -19.35 8.48 12.86
CA GLY A 358 -18.42 7.42 12.45
C GLY A 358 -17.27 7.22 13.44
N VAL A 359 -16.37 6.29 13.11
CA VAL A 359 -15.14 6.05 13.89
C VAL A 359 -13.92 6.56 13.12
N GLY A 360 -13.18 7.51 13.69
CA GLY A 360 -11.96 8.06 13.10
C GLY A 360 -11.83 9.57 13.32
N TYR A 361 -11.59 10.31 12.24
CA TYR A 361 -11.34 11.76 12.27
C TYR A 361 -12.26 12.53 11.31
N TYR A 362 -12.86 13.63 11.78
CA TYR A 362 -13.79 14.44 11.01
C TYR A 362 -13.58 15.94 11.18
N MET A 363 -13.83 16.70 10.12
CA MET A 363 -13.81 18.16 10.14
C MET A 363 -15.09 18.74 10.73
N LYS A 364 -14.94 19.74 11.61
CA LYS A 364 -16.02 20.55 12.14
C LYS A 364 -15.53 21.97 12.44
N ASP A 365 -16.28 22.97 12.00
CA ASP A 365 -16.00 24.39 12.26
C ASP A 365 -14.54 24.80 11.92
N GLY A 366 -13.96 24.21 10.87
CA GLY A 366 -12.58 24.44 10.41
C GLY A 366 -11.48 23.72 11.22
N SER A 367 -11.85 22.86 12.18
CA SER A 367 -10.93 22.03 12.97
C SER A 367 -11.12 20.55 12.65
N CYS A 368 -10.06 19.74 12.79
CA CYS A 368 -10.16 18.28 12.72
C CYS A 368 -10.32 17.72 14.13
N LEU A 369 -11.26 16.79 14.36
CA LEU A 369 -11.51 16.16 15.65
C LEU A 369 -11.46 14.64 15.55
N SER A 370 -10.99 13.99 16.62
CA SER A 370 -11.21 12.55 16.83
C SER A 370 -12.65 12.28 17.27
N THR A 371 -13.32 11.29 16.69
CA THR A 371 -14.63 10.84 17.19
C THR A 371 -14.53 10.04 18.49
N GLN A 372 -13.35 9.47 18.82
CA GLN A 372 -13.12 8.70 20.04
C GLN A 372 -12.89 9.60 21.26
N THR A 373 -12.00 10.61 21.15
CA THR A 373 -11.67 11.49 22.29
C THR A 373 -12.45 12.81 22.31
N GLY A 374 -13.00 13.22 21.16
CA GLY A 374 -13.60 14.55 21.00
C GLY A 374 -12.60 15.70 20.98
N GLU A 375 -11.29 15.42 21.00
CA GLU A 375 -10.23 16.43 21.00
C GLU A 375 -9.92 16.92 19.58
N VAL A 376 -9.42 18.16 19.49
CA VAL A 376 -8.91 18.74 18.23
C VAL A 376 -7.52 18.16 17.95
N VAL A 377 -7.34 17.61 16.76
CA VAL A 377 -6.10 16.99 16.29
C VAL A 377 -5.55 17.70 15.04
N SER A 378 -4.36 17.31 14.58
CA SER A 378 -3.76 17.88 13.36
C SER A 378 -4.65 17.66 12.13
N ILE A 379 -4.85 18.70 11.32
CA ILE A 379 -5.80 18.67 10.19
C ILE A 379 -5.59 17.53 9.19
N GLY A 380 -4.33 17.11 8.97
CA GLY A 380 -3.99 16.00 8.10
C GLY A 380 -4.56 14.64 8.54
N LEU A 381 -4.88 14.42 9.82
CA LEU A 381 -5.52 13.19 10.28
C LEU A 381 -6.95 13.04 9.73
N CYS A 382 -7.64 14.13 9.43
CA CYS A 382 -8.93 14.07 8.75
C CYS A 382 -8.81 13.58 7.30
N ASN A 383 -7.61 13.55 6.70
CA ASN A 383 -7.42 12.97 5.36
C ASN A 383 -7.68 11.47 5.38
N VAL A 384 -7.46 10.84 6.53
CA VAL A 384 -7.75 9.43 6.78
C VAL A 384 -9.26 9.17 6.84
N GLY A 385 -10.05 10.13 7.34
CA GLY A 385 -11.52 10.07 7.35
C GLY A 385 -12.12 9.27 8.52
N THR A 386 -13.36 8.78 8.34
CA THR A 386 -14.07 7.94 9.32
C THR A 386 -14.62 6.66 8.69
N PHE A 387 -14.56 5.56 9.42
CA PHE A 387 -15.41 4.40 9.16
C PHE A 387 -16.88 4.77 9.38
N LEU A 388 -17.72 4.45 8.40
CA LEU A 388 -19.17 4.40 8.52
C LEU A 388 -19.59 2.94 8.80
N ARG A 389 -20.83 2.72 9.26
CA ARG A 389 -21.35 1.37 9.56
C ARG A 389 -22.59 1.04 8.73
N ILE A 390 -22.66 -0.21 8.28
CA ILE A 390 -23.81 -0.71 7.52
C ILE A 390 -25.02 -0.82 8.46
N ALA A 391 -26.12 -0.14 8.12
CA ALA A 391 -27.32 -0.10 8.96
C ALA A 391 -28.20 -1.35 8.80
N SER A 392 -28.37 -1.85 7.57
CA SER A 392 -28.99 -3.15 7.32
C SER A 392 -28.64 -3.76 5.96
N GLU A 393 -28.70 -5.09 5.91
CA GLU A 393 -28.53 -5.88 4.68
C GLU A 393 -29.76 -5.80 3.78
N ILE A 394 -29.55 -5.85 2.46
CA ILE A 394 -30.63 -5.88 1.48
C ILE A 394 -30.37 -7.01 0.47
N ALA A 395 -31.27 -7.98 0.42
CA ALA A 395 -31.17 -9.12 -0.49
C ALA A 395 -31.00 -8.68 -1.97
N PRO A 396 -30.17 -9.38 -2.77
CA PRO A 396 -29.88 -8.99 -4.14
C PRO A 396 -31.11 -9.19 -5.04
N THR A 397 -31.23 -8.37 -6.08
CA THR A 397 -32.27 -8.53 -7.11
C THR A 397 -31.71 -8.29 -8.52
N GLY A 398 -32.29 -8.94 -9.52
CA GLY A 398 -31.84 -8.80 -10.91
C GLY A 398 -30.73 -9.80 -11.26
N VAL A 399 -29.68 -9.36 -11.97
CA VAL A 399 -28.62 -10.26 -12.47
C VAL A 399 -27.89 -11.02 -11.35
N ASN A 400 -27.76 -10.42 -10.17
CA ASN A 400 -27.08 -11.02 -9.02
C ASN A 400 -27.99 -11.96 -8.19
N SER A 401 -29.30 -12.06 -8.49
CA SER A 401 -30.22 -12.95 -7.75
C SER A 401 -30.02 -14.44 -8.05
N ALA A 402 -29.08 -14.78 -8.94
CA ALA A 402 -28.72 -16.14 -9.34
C ALA A 402 -27.23 -16.46 -9.11
N CYS A 403 -26.48 -15.58 -8.41
CA CYS A 403 -25.16 -15.93 -7.90
C CYS A 403 -25.30 -17.20 -7.03
N PRO A 404 -24.40 -18.20 -7.13
CA PRO A 404 -24.57 -19.49 -6.47
C PRO A 404 -24.70 -19.34 -4.95
N GLN A 405 -25.95 -19.34 -4.49
CA GLN A 405 -26.32 -19.60 -3.11
C GLN A 405 -25.84 -21.01 -2.79
N VAL A 406 -24.70 -21.14 -2.11
CA VAL A 406 -24.26 -22.45 -1.63
C VAL A 406 -25.15 -22.81 -0.45
N SER A 407 -26.16 -23.62 -0.74
CA SER A 407 -27.05 -24.22 0.26
C SER A 407 -26.32 -25.30 1.04
N ASN A 408 -26.33 -25.21 2.35
CA ASN A 408 -25.90 -26.30 3.22
C ASN A 408 -26.92 -27.45 3.25
N GLU A 409 -26.48 -28.61 3.76
CA GLU A 409 -27.38 -29.74 4.05
C GLU A 409 -28.45 -29.41 5.11
N ASP A 410 -28.23 -28.36 5.92
CA ASP A 410 -29.19 -27.81 6.88
C ASP A 410 -30.17 -26.76 6.30
N GLY A 411 -29.94 -26.29 5.06
CA GLY A 411 -30.76 -25.29 4.37
C GLY A 411 -30.30 -23.82 4.49
N THR A 412 -29.21 -23.52 5.19
CA THR A 412 -28.59 -22.17 5.23
C THR A 412 -27.91 -21.79 3.91
N GLN A 413 -27.69 -20.50 3.62
CA GLN A 413 -27.28 -19.98 2.29
C GLN A 413 -26.28 -18.82 2.38
N SER A 414 -25.29 -18.81 1.48
CA SER A 414 -24.25 -17.77 1.43
C SER A 414 -24.80 -16.38 1.09
N LYS A 415 -24.46 -15.36 1.90
CA LYS A 415 -24.75 -13.97 1.56
C LYS A 415 -23.99 -13.58 0.29
N CYS A 416 -24.74 -13.18 -0.72
CA CYS A 416 -24.24 -12.53 -1.92
C CYS A 416 -24.99 -11.21 -2.03
N LEU A 417 -24.33 -10.10 -1.71
CA LEU A 417 -25.00 -8.82 -1.55
C LEU A 417 -24.35 -7.78 -2.48
N ASP A 418 -25.18 -7.09 -3.26
CA ASP A 418 -24.80 -6.04 -4.21
C ASP A 418 -25.37 -4.66 -3.84
N ARG A 419 -25.98 -4.55 -2.66
CA ARG A 419 -26.53 -3.31 -2.08
C ARG A 419 -26.76 -3.47 -0.58
N PHE A 420 -26.80 -2.35 0.14
CA PHE A 420 -27.10 -2.31 1.57
C PHE A 420 -27.75 -0.97 1.96
N GLN A 421 -28.35 -0.92 3.15
CA GLN A 421 -28.87 0.32 3.72
C GLN A 421 -27.81 0.99 4.60
N TYR A 422 -27.57 2.28 4.40
CA TYR A 422 -26.70 3.11 5.23
C TYR A 422 -27.51 3.87 6.30
N ASP A 423 -26.85 4.47 7.31
CA ASP A 423 -27.55 5.18 8.38
C ASP A 423 -28.17 6.49 7.83
N PRO A 424 -29.47 6.77 8.02
CA PRO A 424 -30.09 8.03 7.61
C PRO A 424 -29.43 9.31 8.15
N ASN A 425 -28.59 9.21 9.18
CA ASN A 425 -27.79 10.29 9.75
C ASN A 425 -26.40 10.46 9.11
N ASP A 426 -25.94 9.52 8.28
CA ASP A 426 -24.69 9.66 7.53
C ASP A 426 -24.78 10.86 6.56
N PRO A 427 -23.66 11.54 6.25
CA PRO A 427 -23.64 12.77 5.43
C PRO A 427 -23.97 12.57 3.93
N ILE A 428 -24.55 11.42 3.57
CA ILE A 428 -24.86 11.00 2.20
C ILE A 428 -26.23 11.58 1.79
N THR A 429 -26.20 12.80 1.23
CA THR A 429 -27.41 13.59 0.92
C THR A 429 -27.73 13.74 -0.57
N THR A 430 -26.70 13.88 -1.43
CA THR A 430 -26.85 14.23 -2.86
C THR A 430 -26.07 13.32 -3.83
N TRP A 431 -25.39 12.32 -3.28
CA TRP A 431 -24.34 11.51 -3.89
C TRP A 431 -24.47 11.18 -5.38
N ILE A 432 -23.72 11.93 -6.18
CA ILE A 432 -23.59 11.71 -7.63
C ILE A 432 -22.34 10.88 -7.90
N ASN A 433 -22.54 9.59 -8.22
CA ASN A 433 -21.54 8.87 -9.01
C ASN A 433 -21.48 9.54 -10.39
N LEU A 434 -20.31 10.05 -10.81
CA LEU A 434 -20.17 10.74 -12.08
C LEU A 434 -20.09 9.75 -13.27
N ASN A 435 -19.67 8.50 -13.04
CA ASN A 435 -19.64 7.45 -14.07
C ASN A 435 -20.39 6.16 -13.65
N PRO A 436 -21.72 6.23 -13.46
CA PRO A 436 -22.55 5.09 -13.09
C PRO A 436 -22.78 4.15 -14.29
N PRO A 437 -23.11 2.86 -14.06
CA PRO A 437 -23.45 1.95 -15.14
C PRO A 437 -24.74 2.39 -15.86
N ALA A 438 -24.79 2.16 -17.16
CA ALA A 438 -26.03 2.32 -17.93
C ALA A 438 -27.11 1.36 -17.39
N GLY A 439 -28.31 1.89 -17.11
CA GLY A 439 -29.42 1.10 -16.56
C GLY A 439 -29.33 0.80 -15.06
N ASN A 440 -28.53 1.55 -14.29
CA ASN A 440 -28.48 1.44 -12.83
C ASN A 440 -29.88 1.67 -12.17
N PRO A 441 -30.14 1.08 -10.98
CA PRO A 441 -31.44 1.16 -10.30
C PRO A 441 -31.91 2.58 -9.97
N CYS A 442 -31.00 3.54 -9.85
CA CYS A 442 -31.29 4.93 -9.50
C CYS A 442 -31.62 5.81 -10.72
N ASN A 443 -31.54 5.27 -11.95
CA ASN A 443 -31.71 5.99 -13.22
C ASN A 443 -30.70 7.13 -13.43
N ALA A 444 -29.52 7.07 -12.81
CA ALA A 444 -28.44 8.03 -13.06
C ALA A 444 -27.88 7.85 -14.49
N SER A 445 -27.53 8.94 -15.16
CA SER A 445 -26.99 8.89 -16.53
C SER A 445 -25.46 8.74 -16.51
N PRO A 446 -24.86 7.79 -17.26
CA PRO A 446 -23.41 7.73 -17.45
C PRO A 446 -22.88 8.98 -18.14
N SER A 447 -21.67 9.42 -17.78
CA SER A 447 -21.03 10.59 -18.41
C SER A 447 -19.57 10.35 -18.81
N GLY A 448 -19.28 9.30 -19.58
CA GLY A 448 -17.92 9.09 -20.08
C GLY A 448 -17.70 7.81 -20.89
N GLN A 449 -16.42 7.54 -21.20
CA GLN A 449 -15.93 6.29 -21.82
C GLN A 449 -14.93 5.54 -20.91
N TYR A 450 -15.03 5.73 -19.59
CA TYR A 450 -14.14 5.13 -18.59
C TYR A 450 -14.80 3.93 -17.89
N PRO A 451 -14.04 3.00 -17.25
CA PRO A 451 -14.60 1.97 -16.37
C PRO A 451 -15.68 2.48 -15.40
N VAL A 452 -16.71 1.65 -15.27
CA VAL A 452 -17.92 1.91 -14.49
C VAL A 452 -17.61 1.96 -12.99
N GLY A 453 -18.13 2.98 -12.31
CA GLY A 453 -18.03 3.13 -10.86
C GLY A 453 -16.77 3.87 -10.41
N ASP A 454 -16.80 5.20 -10.49
CA ASP A 454 -15.66 6.07 -10.18
C ASP A 454 -15.42 6.28 -8.67
N ILE A 455 -16.40 5.90 -7.85
CA ILE A 455 -16.34 5.91 -6.38
C ILE A 455 -16.03 4.50 -5.89
N GLU A 456 -14.98 4.38 -5.08
CA GLU A 456 -14.56 3.14 -4.44
C GLU A 456 -15.16 3.05 -3.04
N LEU A 457 -15.60 1.85 -2.66
CA LEU A 457 -16.13 1.50 -1.35
C LEU A 457 -15.27 0.37 -0.78
N THR A 458 -14.57 0.64 0.31
CA THR A 458 -13.71 -0.32 1.00
C THR A 458 -14.48 -0.90 2.20
N LEU A 459 -14.61 -2.23 2.26
CA LEU A 459 -15.27 -2.96 3.35
C LEU A 459 -14.24 -3.64 4.23
N PHE A 460 -14.49 -3.67 5.53
CA PHE A 460 -13.65 -4.36 6.50
C PHE A 460 -14.51 -5.41 7.20
N SER A 461 -14.24 -6.68 6.90
CA SER A 461 -15.09 -7.82 7.22
C SER A 461 -14.23 -8.93 7.80
N ALA A 462 -14.18 -9.02 9.12
CA ALA A 462 -13.25 -9.89 9.83
C ALA A 462 -11.79 -9.73 9.38
N TRP A 463 -11.30 -10.73 8.65
CA TRP A 463 -9.97 -10.88 8.12
C TRP A 463 -9.86 -10.53 6.63
N THR A 464 -10.98 -10.21 5.97
CA THR A 464 -11.02 -9.84 4.55
C THR A 464 -11.30 -8.34 4.38
N VAL A 465 -10.89 -7.84 3.20
CA VAL A 465 -11.12 -6.47 2.76
C VAL A 465 -11.55 -6.50 1.31
N ASP A 466 -12.75 -6.01 1.02
CA ASP A 466 -13.24 -5.84 -0.34
C ASP A 466 -13.09 -4.38 -0.78
N ILE A 467 -12.73 -4.15 -2.05
CA ILE A 467 -12.74 -2.81 -2.65
C ILE A 467 -13.73 -2.83 -3.81
N MET A 468 -14.98 -2.49 -3.49
CA MET A 468 -16.10 -2.52 -4.42
C MET A 468 -16.24 -1.17 -5.13
N ARG A 469 -16.84 -1.13 -6.32
CA ARG A 469 -17.22 0.13 -6.96
C ARG A 469 -18.69 0.44 -6.70
N VAL A 470 -19.02 1.70 -6.44
CA VAL A 470 -20.42 2.15 -6.32
C VAL A 470 -21.06 2.25 -7.70
N SER A 471 -22.25 1.66 -7.85
CA SER A 471 -23.10 1.78 -9.02
C SER A 471 -23.93 3.06 -8.95
N CYS A 472 -24.74 3.23 -7.90
CA CYS A 472 -25.50 4.45 -7.63
C CYS A 472 -25.99 4.47 -6.17
N VAL A 473 -26.51 5.61 -5.71
CA VAL A 473 -27.11 5.76 -4.37
C VAL A 473 -28.54 6.27 -4.48
N ASP A 474 -29.45 5.63 -3.74
CA ASP A 474 -30.83 6.09 -3.55
C ASP A 474 -30.93 6.75 -2.18
N THR A 475 -30.75 8.07 -2.14
CA THR A 475 -30.76 8.86 -0.90
C THR A 475 -32.15 9.02 -0.28
N ALA A 476 -33.23 8.64 -0.99
CA ALA A 476 -34.59 8.63 -0.46
C ALA A 476 -34.94 7.33 0.27
N LYS A 477 -34.27 6.22 -0.07
CA LYS A 477 -34.36 4.93 0.65
C LYS A 477 -33.15 4.63 1.55
N HIS A 478 -32.12 5.46 1.47
CA HIS A 478 -30.81 5.27 2.09
C HIS A 478 -30.09 3.99 1.64
N ILE A 479 -30.06 3.72 0.33
CA ILE A 479 -29.46 2.50 -0.25
C ILE A 479 -28.25 2.84 -1.11
N VAL A 480 -27.11 2.19 -0.83
CA VAL A 480 -25.95 2.14 -1.75
C VAL A 480 -26.08 0.89 -2.60
N TYR A 481 -25.95 1.02 -3.93
CA TYR A 481 -25.84 -0.09 -4.88
C TYR A 481 -24.40 -0.21 -5.36
N LEU A 482 -23.88 -1.43 -5.47
CA LEU A 482 -22.54 -1.76 -5.96
C LEU A 482 -22.60 -2.21 -7.43
N THR A 483 -21.48 -2.19 -8.14
CA THR A 483 -21.39 -2.65 -9.55
C THR A 483 -21.22 -4.16 -9.67
N GLY A 484 -20.54 -4.78 -8.71
CA GLY A 484 -20.49 -6.23 -8.49
C GLY A 484 -21.07 -6.60 -7.12
N ALA A 485 -21.08 -7.90 -6.80
CA ALA A 485 -21.55 -8.40 -5.52
C ALA A 485 -20.35 -8.82 -4.64
N THR A 486 -20.48 -8.54 -3.34
CA THR A 486 -19.69 -9.23 -2.30
C THR A 486 -20.06 -10.72 -2.31
N ARG A 487 -19.09 -11.58 -2.00
CA ARG A 487 -19.29 -13.03 -1.88
C ARG A 487 -19.31 -13.39 -0.39
N GLY A 488 -19.36 -14.68 -0.10
CA GLY A 488 -19.24 -15.20 1.25
C GLY A 488 -18.74 -16.64 1.18
N ILE A 489 -17.96 -17.04 2.18
CA ILE A 489 -17.47 -18.42 2.29
C ILE A 489 -18.66 -19.34 2.61
N PRO A 490 -18.83 -20.48 1.90
CA PRO A 490 -19.78 -21.49 2.32
C PRO A 490 -19.50 -21.93 3.76
N ASN A 491 -20.53 -21.89 4.62
CA ASN A 491 -20.52 -22.12 6.08
C ASN A 491 -20.24 -20.91 6.99
N GLU A 492 -19.76 -19.76 6.49
CA GLU A 492 -19.37 -18.61 7.32
C GLU A 492 -20.24 -17.38 7.02
N TYR A 493 -21.53 -17.57 7.23
CA TYR A 493 -22.61 -16.80 6.59
C TYR A 493 -22.72 -15.32 6.98
N ASP A 494 -22.23 -14.94 8.16
CA ASP A 494 -22.38 -13.59 8.70
C ASP A 494 -21.06 -12.81 8.77
N PHE A 495 -19.91 -13.38 8.38
CA PHE A 495 -18.60 -12.74 8.62
C PHE A 495 -18.10 -11.87 7.47
N PHE A 496 -18.76 -11.91 6.31
CA PHE A 496 -18.26 -11.35 5.05
C PHE A 496 -19.22 -10.40 4.34
N GLY A 497 -18.68 -9.66 3.37
CA GLY A 497 -19.42 -8.70 2.55
C GLY A 497 -20.13 -7.59 3.33
N VAL A 498 -21.21 -7.06 2.75
CA VAL A 498 -21.97 -5.92 3.29
C VAL A 498 -22.96 -6.30 4.41
N THR A 499 -22.45 -6.95 5.47
CA THR A 499 -23.21 -7.38 6.65
C THR A 499 -23.47 -6.22 7.62
N ALA A 500 -24.60 -6.26 8.35
CA ALA A 500 -24.99 -5.21 9.29
C ALA A 500 -23.93 -4.98 10.39
N GLY A 501 -23.64 -3.71 10.70
CA GLY A 501 -22.62 -3.28 11.67
C GLY A 501 -21.19 -3.21 11.11
N HIS A 502 -20.88 -3.87 9.99
CA HIS A 502 -19.53 -3.85 9.40
C HIS A 502 -19.09 -2.44 9.02
N ARG A 503 -17.78 -2.22 9.10
CA ARG A 503 -17.14 -0.94 8.76
C ARG A 503 -17.00 -0.82 7.25
N TYR A 504 -17.31 0.36 6.72
CA TYR A 504 -17.00 0.71 5.35
C TYR A 504 -16.45 2.13 5.24
N MET A 505 -15.65 2.37 4.21
CA MET A 505 -15.16 3.68 3.81
C MET A 505 -15.47 3.92 2.34
N LEU A 506 -15.46 5.19 1.93
CA LEU A 506 -15.81 5.61 0.59
C LEU A 506 -14.85 6.68 0.10
N GLU A 507 -14.34 6.50 -1.12
CA GLU A 507 -13.26 7.28 -1.71
C GLU A 507 -13.63 7.84 -3.09
N ASN A 508 -13.02 8.97 -3.47
CA ASN A 508 -13.15 9.63 -4.77
C ASN A 508 -14.58 10.11 -5.12
N SER A 509 -15.37 10.57 -4.14
CA SER A 509 -16.61 11.30 -4.44
C SER A 509 -16.39 12.80 -4.51
N LYS A 510 -17.09 13.46 -5.46
CA LYS A 510 -17.02 14.92 -5.66
C LYS A 510 -17.54 15.68 -4.44
N ASP A 511 -18.65 15.22 -3.86
CA ASP A 511 -19.26 15.82 -2.68
C ASP A 511 -18.31 15.81 -1.47
N ALA A 512 -17.55 14.72 -1.27
CA ALA A 512 -16.54 14.64 -0.23
C ALA A 512 -15.36 15.60 -0.48
N PHE A 513 -14.95 15.79 -1.74
CA PHE A 513 -13.90 16.74 -2.10
C PHE A 513 -14.34 18.19 -1.85
N ASP A 514 -15.56 18.54 -2.25
CA ASP A 514 -16.12 19.89 -2.07
C ASP A 514 -16.36 20.20 -0.58
N ALA A 515 -16.76 19.19 0.22
CA ALA A 515 -16.85 19.30 1.67
C ALA A 515 -15.47 19.52 2.31
N ALA A 516 -14.46 18.73 1.93
CA ALA A 516 -13.08 18.88 2.40
C ALA A 516 -12.51 20.27 2.05
N GLN A 517 -12.71 20.73 0.81
CA GLN A 517 -12.31 22.08 0.39
C GLN A 517 -13.01 23.16 1.22
N SER A 518 -14.33 23.04 1.41
CA SER A 518 -15.14 24.00 2.19
C SER A 518 -14.76 24.02 3.67
N ALA A 519 -14.29 22.90 4.21
CA ALA A 519 -13.79 22.78 5.58
C ALA A 519 -12.35 23.30 5.77
N GLY A 520 -11.64 23.65 4.68
CA GLY A 520 -10.24 24.10 4.72
C GLY A 520 -9.21 22.98 4.80
N GLN A 521 -9.61 21.75 4.45
CA GLN A 521 -8.73 20.58 4.46
C GLN A 521 -7.73 20.59 3.29
N THR A 522 -6.57 19.95 3.48
CA THR A 522 -5.43 19.95 2.54
C THR A 522 -4.72 18.59 2.54
N GLY A 523 -3.93 18.29 1.51
CA GLY A 523 -3.31 16.98 1.29
C GLY A 523 -4.24 15.93 0.65
N ILE A 524 -5.35 16.37 0.05
CA ILE A 524 -6.37 15.51 -0.60
C ILE A 524 -6.47 15.80 -2.09
N TRP A 525 -6.70 14.76 -2.90
CA TRP A 525 -7.02 14.88 -4.32
C TRP A 525 -8.37 14.27 -4.69
N PHE A 526 -8.86 14.64 -5.88
CA PHE A 526 -10.02 14.08 -6.54
C PHE A 526 -9.76 14.05 -8.05
N LEU A 527 -10.19 12.99 -8.73
CA LEU A 527 -10.00 12.83 -10.17
C LEU A 527 -11.34 12.74 -10.88
N ASP A 528 -11.67 13.79 -11.62
CA ASP A 528 -12.88 13.86 -12.43
C ASP A 528 -12.67 13.15 -13.77
N ARG A 529 -13.27 11.95 -13.91
CA ARG A 529 -13.22 11.16 -15.14
C ARG A 529 -14.45 11.34 -16.05
N SER A 530 -15.39 12.21 -15.67
CA SER A 530 -16.55 12.56 -16.51
C SER A 530 -16.20 13.55 -17.64
N THR A 531 -15.08 14.26 -17.46
CA THR A 531 -14.55 15.22 -18.43
C THR A 531 -13.63 14.53 -19.45
N SER A 532 -13.46 15.14 -20.63
CA SER A 532 -12.46 14.70 -21.62
C SER A 532 -11.67 15.93 -22.11
N PRO A 533 -10.37 16.06 -21.81
CA PRO A 533 -9.57 15.17 -20.92
C PRO A 533 -10.10 15.10 -19.47
N TRP A 534 -9.67 14.09 -18.71
CA TRP A 534 -9.94 14.02 -17.26
C TRP A 534 -9.29 15.19 -16.54
N THR A 535 -9.89 15.61 -15.42
CA THR A 535 -9.38 16.71 -14.60
C THR A 535 -8.95 16.20 -13.23
N LEU A 536 -7.65 16.27 -12.96
CA LEU A 536 -7.10 15.98 -11.64
C LEU A 536 -7.13 17.26 -10.79
N SER A 537 -7.71 17.18 -9.59
CA SER A 537 -7.86 18.27 -8.63
C SER A 537 -7.13 17.94 -7.34
N TYR A 538 -6.39 18.90 -6.77
CA TYR A 538 -5.61 18.73 -5.55
C TYR A 538 -5.78 19.91 -4.60
N LEU A 539 -5.98 19.63 -3.31
CA LEU A 539 -5.98 20.62 -2.23
C LEU A 539 -4.59 20.64 -1.60
N ALA A 540 -3.72 21.53 -2.06
CA ALA A 540 -2.34 21.63 -1.60
C ALA A 540 -2.23 22.02 -0.12
N ASN A 541 -1.27 21.41 0.58
CA ASN A 541 -0.86 21.81 1.92
C ASN A 541 -0.21 23.20 1.91
N ALA A 542 -0.05 23.80 3.10
CA ALA A 542 0.62 25.09 3.22
C ALA A 542 2.10 25.00 2.76
N GLY A 543 2.43 25.67 1.66
CA GLY A 543 3.78 25.73 1.10
C GLY A 543 4.04 24.77 -0.08
N GLU A 544 3.07 23.90 -0.41
CA GLU A 544 3.09 23.06 -1.61
C GLU A 544 2.64 23.85 -2.86
N ASP A 545 3.35 23.66 -3.98
CA ASP A 545 2.92 24.16 -5.29
C ASP A 545 3.18 23.07 -6.36
N PRO A 546 2.14 22.41 -6.90
CA PRO A 546 2.25 21.30 -7.85
C PRO A 546 2.97 21.59 -9.19
N ASN A 547 3.18 22.84 -9.59
CA ASN A 547 4.05 23.14 -10.75
C ASN A 547 5.53 23.09 -10.38
N THR A 548 5.79 23.14 -9.09
CA THR A 548 7.10 23.27 -8.49
C THR A 548 7.54 21.87 -8.09
N ASP A 549 6.77 21.26 -7.20
CA ASP A 549 6.99 19.97 -6.57
C ASP A 549 6.77 18.78 -7.50
N THR A 550 7.25 17.61 -7.06
CA THR A 550 7.16 16.35 -7.82
C THR A 550 5.85 15.64 -7.50
N VAL A 551 4.86 15.79 -8.37
CA VAL A 551 3.58 15.06 -8.29
C VAL A 551 3.60 13.88 -9.25
N VAL A 552 3.61 12.65 -8.74
CA VAL A 552 3.69 11.41 -9.55
C VAL A 552 2.37 10.67 -9.54
N ILE A 553 1.92 10.25 -10.72
CA ILE A 553 0.81 9.30 -10.91
C ILE A 553 1.34 7.96 -11.42
N PRO A 554 0.84 6.82 -10.92
CA PRO A 554 1.10 5.50 -11.51
C PRO A 554 0.71 5.44 -12.99
N GLN A 555 1.58 4.93 -13.87
CA GLN A 555 1.29 4.81 -15.31
C GLN A 555 1.81 3.50 -15.96
N LEU A 556 2.44 2.63 -15.18
CA LEU A 556 2.64 1.23 -15.54
C LEU A 556 1.27 0.63 -15.92
N GLY A 557 1.16 0.09 -17.13
CA GLY A 557 -0.14 -0.21 -17.74
C GLY A 557 -0.64 -1.63 -17.51
N GLY A 558 -1.95 -1.78 -17.44
CA GLY A 558 -2.64 -3.08 -17.49
C GLY A 558 -3.95 -3.10 -16.69
N GLU A 559 -5.09 -3.31 -17.34
CA GLU A 559 -6.24 -3.91 -16.65
C GLU A 559 -5.88 -5.38 -16.37
N ILE A 560 -6.04 -5.82 -15.12
CA ILE A 560 -5.82 -7.21 -14.74
C ILE A 560 -7.03 -8.03 -15.16
N PRO A 561 -6.90 -8.96 -16.13
CA PRO A 561 -8.03 -9.73 -16.62
C PRO A 561 -8.22 -10.97 -15.76
N GLY A 562 -9.26 -11.00 -14.92
CA GLY A 562 -9.62 -12.22 -14.20
C GLY A 562 -10.79 -12.06 -13.22
N ASP A 563 -11.48 -13.17 -12.99
CA ASP A 563 -12.19 -13.40 -11.72
C ASP A 563 -11.09 -13.47 -10.64
N PRO A 564 -11.20 -12.77 -9.49
CA PRO A 564 -10.13 -12.63 -8.51
C PRO A 564 -9.33 -13.92 -8.19
N ALA A 565 -9.96 -15.11 -8.20
CA ALA A 565 -9.44 -16.38 -7.67
C ALA A 565 -8.20 -17.03 -8.37
N THR A 566 -7.27 -16.28 -8.97
CA THR A 566 -6.00 -16.81 -9.53
C THR A 566 -4.79 -16.00 -9.09
N ASP A 567 -3.70 -16.69 -8.72
CA ASP A 567 -2.38 -16.09 -8.44
C ASP A 567 -1.83 -15.31 -9.64
N TYR A 568 -2.19 -14.03 -9.71
CA TYR A 568 -1.81 -13.15 -10.81
C TYR A 568 -0.34 -12.73 -10.72
N VAL A 569 0.23 -12.51 -11.91
CA VAL A 569 1.61 -12.10 -12.13
C VAL A 569 1.61 -11.11 -13.28
N GLY A 570 2.21 -9.93 -13.09
CA GLY A 570 2.18 -8.84 -14.07
C GLY A 570 1.77 -7.49 -13.47
N ALA A 571 1.82 -6.44 -14.30
CA ALA A 571 1.83 -5.03 -13.88
C ALA A 571 2.99 -4.65 -12.94
N SER A 572 4.02 -5.51 -12.89
CA SER A 572 5.26 -5.40 -12.13
C SER A 572 6.28 -4.47 -12.82
N LEU A 573 7.19 -3.86 -12.05
CA LEU A 573 8.31 -3.08 -12.61
C LEU A 573 9.38 -4.02 -13.16
N ILE A 574 9.72 -5.07 -12.38
CA ILE A 574 10.54 -6.20 -12.82
C ILE A 574 9.67 -7.45 -12.85
N PHE A 575 9.70 -8.16 -13.98
CA PHE A 575 9.14 -9.49 -14.12
C PHE A 575 10.24 -10.44 -14.57
N ALA A 576 10.74 -11.26 -13.66
CA ALA A 576 11.79 -12.24 -13.91
C ALA A 576 11.19 -13.65 -14.03
N THR A 577 11.56 -14.40 -15.07
CA THR A 577 11.09 -15.79 -15.27
C THR A 577 12.24 -16.73 -15.64
N ASN A 578 12.49 -17.77 -14.83
CA ASN A 578 13.65 -18.66 -14.98
C ASN A 578 15.00 -17.91 -14.98
N LEU A 579 15.10 -16.88 -14.13
CA LEU A 579 16.34 -16.12 -13.91
C LEU A 579 17.28 -16.90 -12.96
N SER A 580 18.60 -16.82 -13.14
CA SER A 580 19.52 -17.54 -12.25
C SER A 580 20.89 -16.88 -12.09
N ASN A 581 21.47 -16.99 -10.89
CA ASN A 581 22.78 -16.41 -10.54
C ASN A 581 22.84 -14.89 -10.84
N VAL A 582 21.85 -14.15 -10.31
CA VAL A 582 21.73 -12.69 -10.50
C VAL A 582 21.60 -12.00 -9.15
N THR A 583 22.30 -10.89 -8.95
CA THR A 583 22.19 -10.05 -7.75
C THR A 583 21.64 -8.67 -8.13
N PHE A 584 20.66 -8.18 -7.39
CA PHE A 584 20.22 -6.79 -7.38
C PHE A 584 20.67 -6.14 -6.07
N SER A 585 21.35 -5.00 -6.12
CA SER A 585 21.82 -4.33 -4.90
C SER A 585 21.69 -2.81 -4.93
N GLY A 586 21.26 -2.22 -3.80
CA GLY A 586 21.15 -0.77 -3.62
C GLY A 586 20.15 -0.04 -4.52
N LEU A 587 19.34 -0.77 -5.30
CA LEU A 587 18.35 -0.20 -6.21
C LEU A 587 17.03 0.10 -5.48
N THR A 588 16.38 1.23 -5.81
CA THR A 588 15.02 1.54 -5.35
C THR A 588 13.99 1.24 -6.44
N PHE A 589 12.87 0.64 -6.08
CA PHE A 589 11.71 0.36 -6.93
C PHE A 589 10.47 1.03 -6.35
N GLU A 590 9.71 1.76 -7.16
CA GLU A 590 8.52 2.47 -6.67
C GLU A 590 7.39 2.65 -7.68
N VAL A 591 6.16 2.80 -7.18
CA VAL A 591 4.97 3.14 -7.97
C VAL A 591 4.64 2.10 -9.05
N ASP A 592 4.13 0.95 -8.63
CA ASP A 592 3.33 0.05 -9.47
C ASP A 592 1.91 0.66 -9.70
N ASN A 593 1.02 -0.05 -10.41
CA ASN A 593 -0.32 0.44 -10.72
C ASN A 593 -1.38 -0.68 -10.76
N TYR A 594 -1.81 -1.16 -9.59
CA TYR A 594 -2.97 -2.05 -9.47
C TYR A 594 -4.27 -1.26 -9.27
N ILE A 595 -5.36 -1.69 -9.91
CA ILE A 595 -6.65 -1.01 -9.88
C ILE A 595 -7.77 -2.06 -9.80
N PRO A 596 -8.72 -1.95 -8.85
CA PRO A 596 -9.87 -2.85 -8.78
C PRO A 596 -10.71 -2.80 -10.06
N SER A 597 -11.18 -3.97 -10.51
CA SER A 597 -12.01 -4.10 -11.73
C SER A 597 -13.29 -3.25 -11.67
N SER A 598 -14.00 -3.10 -12.80
CA SER A 598 -15.30 -2.42 -12.83
C SER A 598 -16.40 -3.11 -11.99
N THR A 599 -16.20 -4.36 -11.58
CA THR A 599 -17.07 -5.08 -10.63
C THR A 599 -16.56 -5.02 -9.19
N GLY A 600 -15.44 -4.34 -8.94
CA GLY A 600 -14.72 -4.33 -7.67
C GLY A 600 -13.69 -5.46 -7.55
N PHE A 601 -13.18 -5.58 -6.33
CA PHE A 601 -12.28 -6.61 -5.83
C PHE A 601 -12.95 -7.23 -4.60
N ASN A 602 -13.16 -8.54 -4.59
CA ASN A 602 -13.68 -9.26 -3.43
C ASN A 602 -12.71 -10.35 -2.96
N ASN A 603 -12.55 -10.47 -1.65
CA ASN A 603 -11.56 -11.32 -0.99
C ASN A 603 -12.20 -12.30 0.02
N ASP A 604 -13.50 -12.57 -0.12
CA ASP A 604 -14.30 -13.40 0.78
C ASP A 604 -13.97 -14.92 0.71
N THR A 605 -12.69 -15.32 0.70
CA THR A 605 -12.21 -16.73 0.61
C THR A 605 -10.91 -17.06 1.37
N ASN A 606 -10.57 -16.25 2.38
CA ASN A 606 -9.34 -16.22 3.21
C ASN A 606 -8.12 -15.50 2.62
N GLU A 607 -7.29 -15.05 3.57
CA GLU A 607 -6.23 -14.03 3.53
C GLU A 607 -5.09 -14.23 2.53
N GLU A 608 -4.29 -13.17 2.44
CA GLU A 608 -3.35 -12.83 1.37
C GLU A 608 -3.84 -13.19 -0.02
N PHE A 609 -4.61 -12.27 -0.57
CA PHE A 609 -5.00 -12.36 -1.96
C PHE A 609 -3.85 -11.97 -2.91
N PRO A 610 -3.70 -12.66 -4.05
CA PRO A 610 -2.70 -12.30 -5.06
C PRO A 610 -3.06 -11.02 -5.82
N VAL A 611 -2.75 -9.89 -5.20
CA VAL A 611 -2.57 -8.62 -5.90
C VAL A 611 -1.19 -8.58 -6.57
N PRO A 612 -0.98 -7.71 -7.59
CA PRO A 612 0.31 -7.47 -8.21
C PRO A 612 1.45 -7.18 -7.24
N GLN A 613 2.66 -7.24 -7.78
CA GLN A 613 3.90 -7.08 -7.06
C GLN A 613 4.77 -6.08 -7.81
N ALA A 614 5.54 -5.24 -7.13
CA ALA A 614 6.52 -4.40 -7.80
C ALA A 614 7.63 -5.24 -8.47
N ILE A 615 7.97 -6.39 -7.89
CA ILE A 615 8.97 -7.35 -8.39
C ILE A 615 8.40 -8.77 -8.38
N ASP A 616 8.37 -9.42 -9.54
CA ASP A 616 8.11 -10.85 -9.67
C ASP A 616 9.41 -11.62 -9.95
N CYS A 617 9.69 -12.65 -9.16
CA CYS A 617 10.77 -13.62 -9.40
C CYS A 617 10.19 -15.03 -9.54
N ASP A 618 9.77 -15.37 -10.76
CA ASP A 618 9.15 -16.64 -11.09
C ASP A 618 10.19 -17.68 -11.53
N SER A 619 10.28 -18.78 -10.81
CA SER A 619 11.24 -19.87 -11.02
C SER A 619 12.70 -19.40 -11.00
N CYS A 620 12.99 -18.40 -10.17
CA CYS A 620 14.32 -17.85 -9.93
C CYS A 620 15.22 -18.88 -9.22
N GLN A 621 16.52 -18.87 -9.50
CA GLN A 621 17.46 -19.80 -8.86
C GLN A 621 18.79 -19.15 -8.55
N ASN A 622 19.14 -19.05 -7.26
CA ASN A 622 20.33 -18.31 -6.80
C ASN A 622 20.23 -16.82 -7.21
N VAL A 623 19.06 -16.21 -7.02
CA VAL A 623 18.84 -14.76 -7.19
C VAL A 623 18.88 -14.08 -5.83
N THR A 624 19.61 -12.98 -5.73
CA THR A 624 19.78 -12.23 -4.48
C THR A 624 19.29 -10.79 -4.64
N PHE A 625 18.46 -10.33 -3.71
CA PHE A 625 18.06 -8.94 -3.55
C PHE A 625 18.72 -8.42 -2.26
N ASP A 626 19.75 -7.57 -2.38
CA ASP A 626 20.62 -7.17 -1.26
C ASP A 626 20.65 -5.64 -1.08
N GLY A 627 20.02 -5.16 -0.01
CA GLY A 627 19.93 -3.72 0.25
C GLY A 627 19.08 -2.96 -0.78
N ILE A 628 18.09 -3.63 -1.40
CA ILE A 628 17.12 -2.93 -2.25
C ILE A 628 16.11 -2.16 -1.39
N THR A 629 15.47 -1.16 -2.00
CA THR A 629 14.28 -0.53 -1.42
C THR A 629 13.09 -0.77 -2.35
N VAL A 630 11.95 -1.21 -1.81
CA VAL A 630 10.67 -1.23 -2.55
C VAL A 630 9.67 -0.40 -1.79
N ARG A 631 9.03 0.56 -2.46
CA ARG A 631 8.16 1.53 -1.79
C ARG A 631 7.02 2.06 -2.65
N HIS A 632 6.07 2.76 -2.03
CA HIS A 632 5.01 3.48 -2.73
C HIS A 632 4.18 2.56 -3.66
N THR A 633 3.88 1.35 -3.19
CA THR A 633 3.14 0.36 -3.99
C THR A 633 1.63 0.42 -3.75
N SER A 634 0.87 -0.04 -4.72
CA SER A 634 -0.56 -0.28 -4.71
C SER A 634 -0.86 -1.75 -4.47
N GLY A 635 -0.02 -2.64 -5.02
CA GLY A 635 0.04 -4.05 -4.67
C GLY A 635 1.08 -4.36 -3.59
N SER A 636 1.64 -5.56 -3.67
CA SER A 636 2.70 -6.08 -2.80
C SER A 636 4.09 -5.66 -3.29
N ALA A 637 5.13 -5.89 -2.50
CA ALA A 637 6.50 -5.50 -2.86
C ALA A 637 7.20 -6.54 -3.77
N ILE A 638 7.34 -7.79 -3.33
CA ILE A 638 8.07 -8.84 -4.07
C ILE A 638 7.42 -10.22 -3.95
N LEU A 639 7.43 -11.01 -5.03
CA LEU A 639 7.08 -12.44 -5.05
C LEU A 639 8.27 -13.32 -5.46
N LEU A 640 8.52 -14.38 -4.70
CA LEU A 640 9.39 -15.50 -5.08
C LEU A 640 8.55 -16.77 -5.24
N ALA A 641 8.31 -17.26 -6.46
CA ALA A 641 7.42 -18.40 -6.69
C ALA A 641 7.90 -19.33 -7.81
N GLY A 642 7.45 -20.59 -7.83
CA GLY A 642 7.65 -21.50 -8.98
C GLY A 642 6.48 -21.40 -9.97
N THR A 643 6.74 -21.43 -11.28
CA THR A 643 5.72 -21.23 -12.34
C THR A 643 4.55 -22.22 -12.31
N GLY A 644 4.68 -23.33 -11.58
CA GLY A 644 3.56 -24.16 -11.13
C GLY A 644 4.01 -25.12 -10.03
N GLY A 645 3.13 -25.46 -9.08
CA GLY A 645 3.50 -26.31 -7.95
C GLY A 645 3.78 -27.79 -8.28
N ASN A 646 3.50 -28.23 -9.52
CA ASN A 646 3.59 -29.64 -9.92
C ASN A 646 4.42 -29.92 -11.19
N SER A 647 4.98 -28.87 -11.81
CA SER A 647 5.80 -28.94 -13.01
C SER A 647 6.48 -27.58 -13.27
N GLY A 648 7.57 -27.59 -14.04
CA GLY A 648 8.39 -26.40 -14.28
C GLY A 648 9.65 -26.42 -13.42
N SER A 649 10.23 -25.25 -13.19
CA SER A 649 11.33 -25.04 -12.25
C SER A 649 10.80 -24.40 -10.96
N PRO A 650 11.32 -24.76 -9.78
CA PRO A 650 11.01 -24.07 -8.53
C PRO A 650 11.68 -22.68 -8.49
N ALA A 651 11.24 -21.83 -7.55
CA ALA A 651 12.12 -20.80 -6.99
C ALA A 651 13.07 -21.49 -5.99
N ALA A 652 14.39 -21.31 -6.09
CA ALA A 652 15.33 -22.06 -5.25
C ALA A 652 16.64 -21.34 -4.92
N HIS A 653 17.04 -21.40 -3.65
CA HIS A 653 18.25 -20.72 -3.14
C HIS A 653 18.23 -19.19 -3.36
N ASP A 654 17.04 -18.59 -3.44
CA ASP A 654 16.88 -17.15 -3.58
C ASP A 654 16.93 -16.46 -2.20
N VAL A 655 17.49 -15.25 -2.16
CA VAL A 655 17.77 -14.53 -0.92
C VAL A 655 17.26 -13.09 -1.00
N VAL A 656 16.46 -12.67 -0.03
CA VAL A 656 16.07 -11.27 0.19
C VAL A 656 16.73 -10.79 1.47
N GLN A 657 17.71 -9.89 1.37
CA GLN A 657 18.48 -9.46 2.52
C GLN A 657 18.78 -7.97 2.59
N ASN A 658 19.01 -7.47 3.81
CA ASN A 658 19.43 -6.10 4.13
C ASN A 658 18.52 -4.99 3.58
N SER A 659 17.33 -5.35 3.09
CA SER A 659 16.47 -4.52 2.23
C SER A 659 15.39 -3.79 3.04
N ALA A 660 14.75 -2.80 2.43
CA ALA A 660 13.64 -2.06 3.02
C ALA A 660 12.38 -2.11 2.15
N PHE A 661 11.24 -2.39 2.78
CA PHE A 661 9.94 -2.50 2.15
C PHE A 661 8.98 -1.59 2.91
N TYR A 662 8.53 -0.47 2.32
CA TYR A 662 7.69 0.50 3.05
C TYR A 662 6.69 1.30 2.22
N ASP A 663 5.59 1.75 2.83
CA ASP A 663 4.44 2.35 2.12
C ASP A 663 3.89 1.39 1.04
N LEU A 664 3.45 0.21 1.50
CA LEU A 664 3.07 -0.91 0.64
C LEU A 664 1.56 -1.09 0.64
N GLY A 665 0.96 -1.20 -0.54
CA GLY A 665 -0.48 -1.33 -0.68
C GLY A 665 -1.05 -2.66 -0.17
N SER A 666 -0.28 -3.74 -0.29
CA SER A 666 -0.58 -5.06 0.29
C SER A 666 0.66 -5.59 1.02
N SER A 667 1.16 -6.78 0.66
CA SER A 667 2.21 -7.48 1.40
C SER A 667 3.64 -6.98 1.15
N GLY A 668 4.54 -7.22 2.09
CA GLY A 668 5.98 -7.04 1.92
C GLY A 668 6.62 -8.09 1.02
N VAL A 669 7.01 -9.22 1.62
CA VAL A 669 7.67 -10.33 0.92
C VAL A 669 6.70 -11.50 0.79
N ARG A 670 6.44 -11.94 -0.44
CA ARG A 670 5.59 -13.10 -0.75
C ARG A 670 6.44 -14.28 -1.21
N ILE A 671 6.16 -15.47 -0.70
CA ILE A 671 6.79 -16.73 -1.12
C ILE A 671 5.72 -17.72 -1.56
N GLY A 672 5.86 -18.23 -2.78
CA GLY A 672 4.97 -19.22 -3.36
C GLY A 672 3.60 -18.71 -3.77
N ARG A 673 2.77 -19.65 -4.19
CA ARG A 673 1.39 -19.47 -4.65
C ARG A 673 0.42 -20.20 -3.71
N THR A 674 -0.88 -20.04 -3.92
CA THR A 674 -1.92 -20.77 -3.19
C THR A 674 -1.62 -22.29 -3.19
N PRO A 675 -1.45 -22.94 -2.01
CA PRO A 675 -1.15 -24.36 -1.93
C PRO A 675 -2.18 -25.25 -2.62
N SER A 676 -1.70 -26.29 -3.32
CA SER A 676 -2.57 -27.29 -3.95
C SER A 676 -2.20 -28.72 -3.55
N GLY A 677 -3.20 -29.60 -3.44
CA GLY A 677 -2.97 -31.04 -3.23
C GLY A 677 -2.23 -31.75 -4.38
N GLY A 678 -2.00 -31.06 -5.51
CA GLY A 678 -1.17 -31.53 -6.61
C GLY A 678 0.32 -31.23 -6.46
N ASP A 679 0.68 -30.33 -5.54
CA ASP A 679 2.02 -29.77 -5.39
C ASP A 679 3.07 -30.82 -5.00
N ARG A 680 4.29 -30.66 -5.50
CA ARG A 680 5.42 -31.59 -5.28
C ARG A 680 6.65 -30.82 -4.81
N PRO A 681 7.44 -31.36 -3.87
CA PRO A 681 8.60 -30.66 -3.30
C PRO A 681 9.51 -30.04 -4.36
N GLN A 682 9.93 -30.82 -5.37
CA GLN A 682 10.89 -30.35 -6.37
C GLN A 682 10.41 -29.26 -7.35
N TYR A 683 9.17 -28.75 -7.21
CA TYR A 683 8.58 -27.73 -8.09
C TYR A 683 8.02 -26.51 -7.35
N VAL A 684 7.83 -26.59 -6.04
CA VAL A 684 7.44 -25.45 -5.18
C VAL A 684 8.69 -24.68 -4.71
N PRO A 685 8.55 -23.45 -4.15
CA PRO A 685 9.70 -22.74 -3.60
C PRO A 685 10.43 -23.54 -2.52
N GLN A 686 11.77 -23.52 -2.57
CA GLN A 686 12.62 -24.28 -1.64
C GLN A 686 13.92 -23.53 -1.33
N ASP A 687 14.51 -23.77 -0.16
CA ASP A 687 15.78 -23.18 0.28
C ASP A 687 15.81 -21.64 0.21
N ILE A 688 14.70 -20.97 0.57
CA ILE A 688 14.55 -19.50 0.47
C ILE A 688 14.96 -18.84 1.80
N MET A 689 15.72 -17.74 1.73
CA MET A 689 16.14 -16.95 2.89
C MET A 689 15.65 -15.50 2.83
N VAL A 690 14.94 -15.05 3.85
CA VAL A 690 14.52 -13.64 4.02
C VAL A 690 15.12 -13.12 5.32
N GLN A 691 16.19 -12.33 5.24
CA GLN A 691 16.98 -11.95 6.42
C GLN A 691 17.40 -10.48 6.54
N ASN A 692 17.47 -9.97 7.77
CA ASN A 692 17.96 -8.60 8.06
C ASN A 692 17.20 -7.48 7.30
N ASN A 693 15.92 -7.69 6.98
CA ASN A 693 15.08 -6.71 6.26
C ASN A 693 14.26 -5.83 7.20
N LEU A 694 13.91 -4.63 6.73
CA LEU A 694 12.90 -3.76 7.34
C LEU A 694 11.63 -3.84 6.51
N ILE A 695 10.51 -4.19 7.13
CA ILE A 695 9.19 -4.23 6.51
C ILE A 695 8.26 -3.37 7.37
N GLN A 696 7.87 -2.20 6.87
CA GLN A 696 7.15 -1.21 7.67
C GLN A 696 6.03 -0.54 6.88
N GLY A 697 4.85 -0.40 7.46
CA GLY A 697 3.80 0.39 6.83
C GLY A 697 3.19 -0.32 5.61
N PHE A 698 2.79 -1.58 5.82
CA PHE A 698 2.17 -2.44 4.82
C PHE A 698 0.63 -2.42 4.92
N SER A 699 -0.04 -3.18 4.04
CA SER A 699 -1.50 -3.25 3.93
C SER A 699 -2.22 -1.91 3.64
N ARG A 700 -1.52 -0.90 3.08
CA ARG A 700 -2.00 0.48 2.94
C ARG A 700 -3.16 0.70 1.96
N VAL A 701 -3.52 -0.30 1.18
CA VAL A 701 -4.68 -0.30 0.28
C VAL A 701 -5.55 -1.50 0.58
N PHE A 702 -4.96 -2.69 0.57
CA PHE A 702 -5.57 -3.97 0.89
C PHE A 702 -5.19 -4.34 2.32
N ALA A 703 -6.03 -3.99 3.29
CA ALA A 703 -5.72 -4.16 4.72
C ALA A 703 -5.66 -5.63 5.22
N GLY A 704 -5.71 -6.62 4.31
CA GLY A 704 -5.43 -8.04 4.54
C GLY A 704 -4.12 -8.56 3.89
N GLY A 705 -3.20 -7.65 3.56
CA GLY A 705 -1.84 -7.98 3.11
C GLY A 705 -0.84 -7.99 4.27
N GLU A 706 0.18 -8.85 4.19
CA GLU A 706 1.03 -9.28 5.32
C GLU A 706 2.43 -8.66 5.29
N GLY A 707 3.13 -8.61 6.43
CA GLY A 707 4.55 -8.22 6.43
C GLY A 707 5.38 -9.19 5.59
N ILE A 708 5.27 -10.47 5.91
CA ILE A 708 5.75 -11.59 5.10
C ILE A 708 4.65 -12.63 4.97
N ALA A 709 4.39 -13.10 3.76
CA ALA A 709 3.44 -14.17 3.50
C ALA A 709 4.11 -15.34 2.77
N MET A 710 3.67 -16.54 3.11
CA MET A 710 4.04 -17.76 2.41
C MET A 710 2.78 -18.55 2.05
N GLY A 711 2.61 -18.83 0.75
CA GLY A 711 1.66 -19.81 0.25
C GLY A 711 2.29 -21.21 0.30
N ASN A 712 2.74 -21.70 -0.85
CA ASN A 712 3.34 -23.02 -1.02
C ASN A 712 4.88 -23.01 -0.99
N GLY A 713 5.49 -24.17 -0.71
CA GLY A 713 6.94 -24.31 -0.54
C GLY A 713 7.39 -24.97 0.78
N HIS A 714 8.68 -25.26 0.87
CA HIS A 714 9.35 -25.88 2.03
C HIS A 714 10.77 -25.32 2.22
N ASP A 715 11.43 -25.65 3.35
CA ASP A 715 12.80 -25.23 3.66
C ASP A 715 13.00 -23.69 3.51
N VAL A 716 12.17 -22.90 4.19
CA VAL A 716 12.20 -21.43 4.15
C VAL A 716 12.58 -20.86 5.51
N THR A 717 13.48 -19.88 5.52
CA THR A 717 13.95 -19.23 6.76
C THR A 717 13.71 -17.72 6.74
N PHE A 718 13.09 -17.21 7.82
CA PHE A 718 12.85 -15.80 8.10
C PHE A 718 13.67 -15.40 9.33
N LEU A 719 14.76 -14.65 9.12
CA LEU A 719 15.80 -14.42 10.14
C LEU A 719 16.11 -12.94 10.37
N HIS A 720 16.08 -12.46 11.61
CA HIS A 720 16.51 -11.08 11.95
C HIS A 720 15.76 -9.95 11.19
N ASN A 721 14.47 -10.09 10.88
CA ASN A 721 13.70 -9.02 10.24
C ASN A 721 13.03 -8.11 11.28
N ASP A 722 12.96 -6.80 10.97
CA ASP A 722 12.11 -5.82 11.66
C ASP A 722 10.79 -5.73 10.89
N ILE A 723 9.66 -6.09 11.50
CA ILE A 723 8.34 -6.08 10.85
C ILE A 723 7.36 -5.27 11.70
N SER A 724 6.85 -4.16 11.16
CA SER A 724 5.98 -3.29 11.95
C SER A 724 4.97 -2.48 11.15
N ASP A 725 4.04 -1.84 11.88
CA ASP A 725 3.11 -0.87 11.31
C ASP A 725 2.24 -1.48 10.18
N GLY A 726 1.75 -2.70 10.43
CA GLY A 726 0.85 -3.43 9.54
C GLY A 726 -0.61 -3.34 9.96
N TYR A 727 -1.53 -3.58 9.02
CA TYR A 727 -2.97 -3.74 9.32
C TYR A 727 -3.41 -5.21 9.32
N HIS A 728 -2.49 -6.11 9.02
CA HIS A 728 -2.62 -7.56 9.10
C HIS A 728 -1.42 -8.18 9.82
N ALA A 729 -1.17 -9.49 9.68
CA ALA A 729 -0.13 -10.25 10.35
C ALA A 729 1.29 -9.73 10.09
N GLY A 730 2.21 -10.08 10.99
CA GLY A 730 3.64 -9.88 10.76
C GLY A 730 4.22 -10.91 9.78
N VAL A 731 4.04 -12.19 10.09
CA VAL A 731 4.43 -13.32 9.22
C VAL A 731 3.31 -14.35 9.19
N SER A 732 2.83 -14.70 8.01
CA SER A 732 1.78 -15.69 7.77
C SER A 732 2.25 -16.83 6.89
N ILE A 733 2.11 -18.07 7.38
CA ILE A 733 2.53 -19.30 6.70
C ILE A 733 1.30 -20.14 6.34
N CYS A 734 1.16 -20.45 5.06
CA CYS A 734 0.08 -21.24 4.46
C CYS A 734 -1.32 -20.61 4.65
N THR A 735 -1.52 -19.34 4.26
CA THR A 735 -2.76 -18.55 4.50
C THR A 735 -4.10 -19.22 4.17
N ARG A 736 -4.11 -20.23 3.28
CA ARG A 736 -5.29 -21.02 2.90
C ARG A 736 -5.18 -22.52 3.20
N GLY A 737 -4.35 -22.88 4.18
CA GLY A 737 -3.98 -24.25 4.55
C GLY A 737 -2.92 -24.86 3.64
N CYS A 738 -1.96 -25.59 4.21
CA CYS A 738 -0.89 -26.25 3.41
C CYS A 738 -1.27 -27.65 2.90
N TYR A 739 -2.26 -27.69 2.01
CA TYR A 739 -2.52 -28.89 1.18
C TYR A 739 -1.26 -29.26 0.39
N SER A 740 -0.87 -30.55 0.40
CA SER A 740 0.29 -31.02 -0.36
C SER A 740 0.19 -32.50 -0.72
N TYR A 741 0.91 -32.92 -1.76
CA TYR A 741 1.02 -34.33 -2.08
C TYR A 741 1.82 -35.06 -0.99
N GLN A 742 1.17 -35.99 -0.29
CA GLN A 742 1.79 -36.85 0.74
C GLN A 742 2.52 -36.08 1.86
N TRP A 743 2.10 -34.84 2.18
CA TRP A 743 2.69 -34.03 3.27
C TRP A 743 4.20 -33.81 3.10
N SER A 744 4.61 -33.60 1.85
CA SER A 744 6.01 -33.52 1.43
C SER A 744 6.37 -32.26 0.65
N ALA A 745 5.41 -31.40 0.30
CA ALA A 745 5.65 -30.21 -0.53
C ALA A 745 5.52 -28.89 0.22
N ASN A 746 4.53 -28.72 1.09
CA ASN A 746 4.13 -27.39 1.57
C ASN A 746 4.14 -27.31 3.10
N GLY A 747 4.68 -26.21 3.65
CA GLY A 747 4.68 -25.91 5.09
C GLY A 747 5.60 -26.81 5.91
N ILE A 748 6.78 -27.15 5.37
CA ILE A 748 7.75 -28.09 5.98
C ILE A 748 9.08 -27.37 6.17
N ASN A 749 9.74 -27.60 7.31
CA ASN A 749 11.02 -26.98 7.68
C ASN A 749 11.00 -25.44 7.58
N ILE A 750 9.87 -24.82 7.93
CA ILE A 750 9.75 -23.36 7.98
C ILE A 750 10.31 -22.87 9.31
N ILE A 751 11.25 -21.93 9.26
CA ILE A 751 11.94 -21.38 10.43
C ILE A 751 11.70 -19.87 10.50
N THR A 752 11.10 -19.40 11.59
CA THR A 752 10.98 -17.97 11.90
C THR A 752 11.80 -17.69 13.16
N GLU A 753 12.96 -17.05 13.00
CA GLU A 753 13.96 -16.91 14.07
C GLU A 753 14.51 -15.47 14.24
N TYR A 754 14.66 -15.01 15.49
CA TYR A 754 15.16 -13.66 15.83
C TYR A 754 14.45 -12.48 15.14
N ASN A 755 13.17 -12.57 14.77
CA ASN A 755 12.45 -11.43 14.21
C ASN A 755 11.89 -10.54 15.31
N HIS A 756 11.84 -9.22 15.06
CA HIS A 756 11.17 -8.24 15.92
C HIS A 756 9.91 -7.77 15.21
N ILE A 757 8.75 -8.06 15.80
CA ILE A 757 7.44 -7.89 15.17
C ILE A 757 6.54 -7.05 16.09
N TRP A 758 6.13 -5.85 15.68
CA TRP A 758 5.34 -4.96 16.55
C TRP A 758 4.42 -3.95 15.87
N ASN A 759 3.44 -3.42 16.61
CA ASN A 759 2.41 -2.49 16.10
C ASN A 759 1.66 -3.09 14.89
N ILE A 760 1.03 -4.24 15.15
CA ILE A 760 0.43 -5.14 14.17
C ILE A 760 -1.11 -5.14 14.29
N MET A 761 -1.80 -5.35 13.16
CA MET A 761 -3.26 -5.27 12.94
C MET A 761 -3.90 -3.87 13.16
N GLN A 762 -3.43 -3.08 14.13
CA GLN A 762 -3.82 -1.68 14.36
C GLN A 762 -5.35 -1.39 14.39
N GLY A 763 -6.15 -2.35 14.84
CA GLY A 763 -7.61 -2.22 14.92
C GLY A 763 -8.36 -2.40 13.60
N LEU A 764 -7.67 -2.81 12.53
CA LEU A 764 -8.28 -2.92 11.20
C LEU A 764 -8.98 -4.26 10.97
N THR A 765 -8.33 -5.37 11.29
CA THR A 765 -8.80 -6.75 10.99
C THR A 765 -8.92 -7.63 12.23
N SER A 766 -9.48 -8.82 12.03
CA SER A 766 -9.70 -9.90 13.01
C SER A 766 -8.94 -11.17 12.59
N ASP A 767 -9.03 -12.23 13.39
CA ASP A 767 -8.47 -13.59 13.16
C ASP A 767 -6.99 -13.73 12.80
N SER A 768 -6.20 -12.70 13.04
CA SER A 768 -4.76 -12.76 12.77
C SER A 768 -3.91 -12.79 14.04
N GLY A 769 -2.64 -13.10 13.87
CA GLY A 769 -1.60 -13.00 14.89
C GLY A 769 -0.30 -12.45 14.31
N ALA A 770 0.59 -11.92 15.14
CA ALA A 770 1.87 -11.42 14.67
C ALA A 770 2.72 -12.52 13.97
N LEU A 771 2.58 -13.76 14.44
CA LEU A 771 3.08 -14.98 13.81
C LEU A 771 1.92 -15.96 13.60
N TYR A 772 1.52 -16.20 12.35
CA TYR A 772 0.40 -17.07 11.98
C TYR A 772 0.89 -18.27 11.16
N TYR A 773 0.55 -19.49 11.58
CA TYR A 773 0.94 -20.75 10.93
C TYR A 773 -0.30 -21.63 10.73
N ASN A 774 -0.73 -21.81 9.48
CA ASN A 774 -1.86 -22.68 9.09
C ASN A 774 -1.37 -23.87 8.26
N ILE A 775 -0.45 -24.64 8.87
CA ILE A 775 0.30 -25.70 8.20
C ILE A 775 -0.41 -27.07 8.25
N GLY A 776 -1.68 -27.12 8.66
CA GLY A 776 -2.40 -28.37 8.94
C GLY A 776 -3.73 -28.51 8.19
N SER A 777 -4.31 -29.71 8.29
CA SER A 777 -5.59 -30.07 7.69
C SER A 777 -6.12 -31.42 8.23
N PRO A 778 -7.40 -31.74 8.01
CA PRO A 778 -8.02 -33.05 8.28
C PRO A 778 -7.33 -34.28 7.69
N SER A 779 -6.41 -34.09 6.74
CA SER A 779 -5.71 -35.17 6.06
C SER A 779 -4.21 -35.26 6.40
N GLY A 780 -3.68 -34.26 7.11
CA GLY A 780 -2.28 -34.18 7.55
C GLY A 780 -1.78 -32.75 7.66
N SER A 781 -0.52 -32.61 8.08
CA SER A 781 0.15 -31.33 8.34
C SER A 781 1.61 -31.40 7.93
N GLY A 782 2.20 -30.24 7.61
CA GLY A 782 3.64 -30.08 7.47
C GLY A 782 4.37 -30.28 8.82
N HIS A 783 5.70 -30.45 8.77
CA HIS A 783 6.51 -30.88 9.90
C HIS A 783 7.89 -30.21 9.94
N GLY A 784 8.61 -30.33 11.06
CA GLY A 784 9.94 -29.72 11.25
C GLY A 784 9.93 -28.19 11.41
N ASN A 785 8.77 -27.60 11.71
CA ASN A 785 8.56 -26.15 11.73
C ASN A 785 8.95 -25.52 13.07
N ARG A 786 9.54 -24.32 13.05
CA ARG A 786 10.20 -23.74 14.23
C ARG A 786 9.98 -22.23 14.33
N ILE A 787 9.45 -21.78 15.46
CA ILE A 787 9.24 -20.37 15.80
C ILE A 787 10.13 -20.08 17.02
N LEU A 788 11.32 -19.54 16.77
CA LEU A 788 12.41 -19.49 17.74
C LEU A 788 12.82 -18.05 18.05
N ASN A 789 13.02 -17.71 19.32
CA ASN A 789 13.73 -16.50 19.71
C ASN A 789 13.18 -15.18 19.12
N ASN A 790 11.88 -15.08 18.82
CA ASN A 790 11.27 -13.87 18.28
C ASN A 790 10.79 -12.93 19.41
N LEU A 791 10.80 -11.62 19.12
CA LEU A 791 10.27 -10.57 20.00
C LEU A 791 8.98 -10.02 19.39
N VAL A 792 7.85 -10.23 20.05
CA VAL A 792 6.51 -9.88 19.54
C VAL A 792 5.81 -8.95 20.52
N HIS A 793 5.36 -7.76 20.09
CA HIS A 793 4.55 -6.91 20.95
C HIS A 793 3.61 -5.90 20.28
N ASP A 794 2.70 -5.32 21.06
CA ASP A 794 1.74 -4.31 20.59
C ASP A 794 0.90 -4.79 19.40
N VAL A 795 0.23 -5.93 19.58
CA VAL A 795 -0.70 -6.50 18.61
C VAL A 795 -2.13 -6.14 19.01
N SER A 796 -2.89 -5.47 18.14
CA SER A 796 -4.32 -5.20 18.35
C SER A 796 -5.23 -6.09 17.51
N ASP A 797 -6.55 -5.91 17.58
CA ASP A 797 -7.56 -6.50 16.70
C ASP A 797 -8.70 -5.49 16.52
N ALA A 798 -9.62 -5.75 15.58
CA ALA A 798 -10.80 -4.93 15.33
C ALA A 798 -11.68 -4.68 16.58
N SER A 799 -11.52 -5.47 17.66
CA SER A 799 -12.26 -5.31 18.93
C SER A 799 -11.97 -3.99 19.67
N VAL A 800 -10.94 -3.25 19.25
CA VAL A 800 -10.68 -1.87 19.73
C VAL A 800 -11.66 -0.84 19.15
N ILE A 801 -12.29 -1.14 18.01
CA ILE A 801 -13.25 -0.28 17.29
C ILE A 801 -14.68 -0.83 17.37
N ASP A 802 -14.82 -2.14 17.23
CA ASP A 802 -16.09 -2.81 17.00
C ASP A 802 -16.77 -3.23 18.31
N GLU A 803 -18.08 -2.98 18.39
CA GLU A 803 -18.89 -3.35 19.55
C GLU A 803 -19.12 -4.87 19.62
N ASN A 804 -19.27 -5.39 20.84
CA ASN A 804 -19.58 -6.81 21.07
C ASN A 804 -20.86 -7.21 20.32
N GLY A 805 -20.76 -8.21 19.45
CA GLY A 805 -21.88 -8.76 18.68
C GLY A 805 -21.91 -8.34 17.21
N ILE A 806 -20.96 -7.51 16.74
CA ILE A 806 -20.69 -7.39 15.30
C ILE A 806 -20.05 -8.71 14.82
N ALA A 807 -20.68 -9.33 13.82
CA ALA A 807 -20.20 -10.58 13.23
C ALA A 807 -18.82 -10.37 12.60
N GLY A 808 -17.97 -11.41 12.59
CA GLY A 808 -16.59 -11.28 12.11
C GLY A 808 -15.67 -10.40 12.99
N SER A 809 -16.15 -9.84 14.10
CA SER A 809 -15.32 -9.01 14.98
C SER A 809 -15.16 -9.58 16.40
N GLY A 810 -14.12 -9.13 17.11
CA GLY A 810 -13.89 -9.53 18.51
C GLY A 810 -12.94 -10.73 18.73
N TYR A 811 -12.24 -11.22 17.70
CA TYR A 811 -11.26 -12.33 17.77
C TYR A 811 -10.07 -12.07 16.83
N GLY A 812 -8.97 -12.82 16.98
CA GLY A 812 -7.66 -12.40 16.47
C GLY A 812 -6.93 -11.47 17.44
N GLY A 813 -5.83 -10.87 16.99
CA GLY A 813 -4.96 -10.05 17.84
C GLY A 813 -4.04 -10.90 18.71
N HIS A 814 -3.55 -12.00 18.12
CA HIS A 814 -2.76 -13.03 18.80
C HIS A 814 -1.25 -12.76 18.70
N GLY A 815 -0.48 -13.26 19.67
CA GLY A 815 0.98 -13.22 19.59
C GLY A 815 1.50 -14.24 18.58
N ILE A 816 1.39 -15.53 18.94
CA ILE A 816 1.71 -16.66 18.07
C ILE A 816 0.45 -17.51 17.91
N TYR A 817 0.06 -17.79 16.67
CA TYR A 817 -1.19 -18.45 16.31
C TYR A 817 -0.93 -19.66 15.42
N LEU A 818 -1.15 -20.86 15.96
CA LEU A 818 -1.09 -22.13 15.22
C LEU A 818 -2.51 -22.56 14.83
N ASP A 819 -2.87 -22.30 13.58
CA ASP A 819 -4.23 -22.53 13.09
C ASP A 819 -4.45 -23.97 12.59
N ILE A 820 -5.68 -24.26 12.12
CA ILE A 820 -6.25 -25.54 11.66
C ILE A 820 -5.26 -26.71 11.61
N GLN A 821 -5.32 -27.52 12.66
CA GLN A 821 -4.61 -28.79 12.81
C GLN A 821 -3.08 -28.79 12.57
N SER A 822 -2.44 -27.62 12.66
CA SER A 822 -0.98 -27.50 12.64
C SER A 822 -0.34 -28.43 13.69
N SER A 823 0.74 -29.11 13.30
CA SER A 823 1.42 -30.11 14.12
C SER A 823 2.94 -30.00 14.02
N ASP A 824 3.66 -30.63 14.96
CA ASP A 824 5.13 -30.68 14.96
C ASP A 824 5.80 -29.28 14.87
N VAL A 825 5.14 -28.25 15.42
CA VAL A 825 5.71 -26.90 15.54
C VAL A 825 6.44 -26.76 16.87
N ILE A 826 7.69 -26.31 16.80
CA ILE A 826 8.53 -25.99 17.98
C ILE A 826 8.51 -24.47 18.19
N VAL A 827 7.81 -24.01 19.23
CA VAL A 827 7.69 -22.60 19.63
C VAL A 827 8.54 -22.38 20.90
N GLU A 828 9.76 -21.85 20.74
CA GLU A 828 10.72 -21.74 21.84
C GLU A 828 11.44 -20.39 21.98
N ASN A 829 11.77 -20.02 23.23
CA ASN A 829 12.56 -18.83 23.59
C ASN A 829 11.97 -17.48 23.14
N ASN A 830 10.71 -17.44 22.71
CA ASN A 830 10.06 -16.21 22.25
C ASN A 830 9.67 -15.32 23.45
N VAL A 831 9.62 -14.02 23.21
CA VAL A 831 9.14 -13.02 24.18
C VAL A 831 7.95 -12.29 23.55
N VAL A 832 6.76 -12.56 24.05
CA VAL A 832 5.47 -12.10 23.50
C VAL A 832 4.78 -11.24 24.55
N TYR A 833 4.48 -9.97 24.27
CA TYR A 833 3.79 -9.13 25.24
C TYR A 833 2.84 -8.09 24.66
N ARG A 834 1.83 -7.67 25.43
CA ARG A 834 0.81 -6.69 24.99
C ARG A 834 0.13 -7.10 23.68
N VAL A 835 -0.76 -8.09 23.79
CA VAL A 835 -1.57 -8.59 22.66
C VAL A 835 -3.06 -8.56 23.00
N ALA A 836 -3.89 -8.12 22.05
CA ALA A 836 -5.30 -7.82 22.29
C ALA A 836 -6.19 -9.04 22.56
N ALA A 837 -5.76 -10.23 22.16
CA ALA A 837 -6.38 -11.48 22.57
C ALA A 837 -5.43 -12.33 23.40
N SER A 838 -4.86 -13.36 22.79
CA SER A 838 -4.17 -14.44 23.47
C SER A 838 -2.71 -14.53 23.03
N GLY A 839 -1.81 -14.72 24.00
CA GLY A 839 -0.36 -14.73 23.76
C GLY A 839 0.09 -15.85 22.84
N LEU A 840 -0.31 -17.08 23.17
CA LEU A 840 -0.10 -18.28 22.38
C LEU A 840 -1.45 -18.93 22.07
N VAL A 841 -1.70 -19.33 20.83
CA VAL A 841 -2.96 -19.94 20.40
C VAL A 841 -2.71 -21.16 19.54
N MET A 842 -3.57 -22.16 19.71
CA MET A 842 -3.75 -23.29 18.83
C MET A 842 -5.24 -23.48 18.53
N THR A 843 -5.69 -23.49 17.27
CA THR A 843 -7.13 -23.64 16.97
C THR A 843 -7.58 -25.07 17.26
N GLN A 844 -7.14 -26.00 16.42
CA GLN A 844 -7.63 -27.39 16.42
C GLN A 844 -6.57 -28.44 16.74
N GLY A 845 -5.30 -28.06 16.88
CA GLY A 845 -4.15 -28.91 17.21
C GLY A 845 -3.96 -30.18 16.36
N PRO A 846 -2.90 -30.96 16.58
CA PRO A 846 -2.46 -32.00 15.66
C PRO A 846 -3.57 -32.98 15.21
N ALA A 847 -3.63 -33.23 13.91
CA ALA A 847 -4.48 -34.27 13.34
C ALA A 847 -4.12 -35.67 13.90
N PRO A 848 -5.07 -36.64 13.90
CA PRO A 848 -4.83 -38.01 14.35
C PRO A 848 -3.52 -38.62 13.83
N GLY A 849 -2.61 -38.98 14.75
CA GLY A 849 -1.33 -39.63 14.44
C GLY A 849 -0.15 -38.69 14.15
N TYR A 850 -0.34 -37.36 14.21
CA TYR A 850 0.73 -36.38 14.08
C TYR A 850 1.34 -35.97 15.44
N PRO A 851 2.59 -35.46 15.49
CA PRO A 851 3.24 -35.05 16.73
C PRO A 851 2.58 -33.85 17.42
N ALA A 852 2.73 -33.79 18.75
CA ALA A 852 2.33 -32.63 19.56
C ALA A 852 3.07 -31.35 19.15
N ASN A 853 2.41 -30.20 19.20
CA ASN A 853 3.11 -28.92 19.15
C ASN A 853 3.85 -28.69 20.49
N THR A 854 5.01 -28.05 20.45
CA THR A 854 5.81 -27.74 21.64
C THR A 854 5.86 -26.23 21.85
N PHE A 855 5.52 -25.78 23.06
CA PHE A 855 5.61 -24.40 23.50
C PHE A 855 6.52 -24.38 24.73
N ASN A 856 7.81 -24.12 24.56
CA ASN A 856 8.78 -24.29 25.64
C ASN A 856 9.69 -23.07 25.84
N ASN A 857 9.95 -22.70 27.10
CA ASN A 857 10.86 -21.59 27.43
C ASN A 857 10.46 -20.19 26.90
N ASN A 858 9.17 -19.91 26.72
CA ASN A 858 8.70 -18.59 26.26
C ASN A 858 8.34 -17.66 27.43
N ILE A 859 8.48 -16.35 27.24
CA ILE A 859 7.87 -15.33 28.10
C ILE A 859 6.62 -14.80 27.39
N VAL A 860 5.48 -14.83 28.08
CA VAL A 860 4.20 -14.34 27.57
C VAL A 860 3.59 -13.40 28.61
N ALA A 861 3.42 -12.12 28.26
CA ALA A 861 2.99 -11.10 29.19
C ALA A 861 1.84 -10.19 28.70
N PHE A 862 0.96 -9.77 29.61
CA PHE A 862 -0.05 -8.73 29.34
C PHE A 862 -0.97 -8.96 28.12
N ALA A 863 -1.27 -10.21 27.77
CA ALA A 863 -2.35 -10.51 26.82
C ALA A 863 -3.73 -10.23 27.45
N ARG A 864 -4.70 -9.72 26.68
CA ARG A 864 -5.98 -9.26 27.26
C ARG A 864 -7.00 -10.37 27.51
N LYS A 865 -7.01 -11.45 26.71
CA LYS A 865 -7.96 -12.57 26.79
C LYS A 865 -7.35 -13.82 27.45
N ALA A 866 -6.18 -14.30 27.01
CA ALA A 866 -5.50 -15.42 27.67
C ALA A 866 -3.97 -15.49 27.47
N MET A 867 -3.25 -16.23 28.30
CA MET A 867 -1.82 -16.48 28.06
C MET A 867 -1.63 -17.59 27.01
N PHE A 868 -2.36 -18.70 27.17
CA PHE A 868 -2.45 -19.79 26.20
C PHE A 868 -3.93 -20.10 25.87
N GLN A 869 -4.22 -20.50 24.64
CA GLN A 869 -5.58 -20.87 24.19
C GLN A 869 -5.56 -22.11 23.27
N GLU A 870 -6.40 -23.12 23.56
CA GLU A 870 -6.71 -24.23 22.61
C GLU A 870 -8.21 -24.24 22.28
N GLN A 871 -8.61 -23.78 21.08
CA GLN A 871 -10.02 -23.47 20.82
C GLN A 871 -10.93 -24.71 20.72
N ASP A 872 -10.68 -25.58 19.73
CA ASP A 872 -11.54 -26.71 19.34
C ASP A 872 -10.70 -27.99 19.20
N PRO A 873 -10.35 -28.67 20.31
CA PRO A 873 -9.34 -29.72 20.32
C PRO A 873 -9.70 -30.97 19.51
N TRP A 874 -10.99 -31.25 19.27
CA TRP A 874 -11.42 -32.53 18.70
C TRP A 874 -12.41 -32.32 17.54
N PRO A 875 -11.95 -31.80 16.38
CA PRO A 875 -12.80 -31.56 15.22
C PRO A 875 -13.35 -32.84 14.53
N GLN A 876 -12.94 -34.03 14.97
CA GLN A 876 -13.37 -35.32 14.40
C GLN A 876 -13.72 -36.37 15.46
N GLU A 877 -12.70 -36.95 16.11
CA GLU A 877 -12.83 -37.92 17.21
C GLU A 877 -11.60 -37.81 18.13
N CYS A 878 -11.74 -38.30 19.36
CA CYS A 878 -10.66 -38.23 20.35
C CYS A 878 -9.60 -39.30 20.09
N THR A 879 -8.33 -38.92 20.14
CA THR A 879 -7.20 -39.86 20.00
C THR A 879 -6.31 -39.86 21.24
N ASN A 880 -5.74 -41.02 21.58
CA ASN A 880 -4.81 -41.16 22.70
C ASN A 880 -3.39 -40.69 22.31
N THR A 881 -3.28 -39.41 21.98
CA THR A 881 -2.07 -38.73 21.51
C THR A 881 -1.93 -37.41 22.25
N LEU A 882 -0.71 -37.05 22.67
CA LEU A 882 -0.43 -35.72 23.21
C LEU A 882 -0.62 -34.67 22.12
N ARG A 883 -1.23 -33.54 22.46
CA ARG A 883 -1.66 -32.50 21.52
C ARG A 883 -0.75 -31.27 21.58
N ALA A 884 -0.42 -30.86 22.80
CA ALA A 884 0.51 -29.78 23.06
C ALA A 884 1.39 -30.09 24.29
N ASN A 885 2.65 -29.67 24.21
CA ASN A 885 3.65 -29.73 25.28
C ASN A 885 4.06 -28.30 25.65
N ILE A 886 3.40 -27.71 26.65
CA ILE A 886 3.56 -26.33 27.11
C ILE A 886 4.46 -26.33 28.36
N THR A 887 5.79 -26.36 28.21
CA THR A 887 6.70 -26.56 29.36
C THR A 887 7.59 -25.36 29.65
N HIS A 888 7.86 -25.07 30.92
CA HIS A 888 8.81 -24.02 31.32
C HIS A 888 8.54 -22.63 30.69
N ASN A 889 7.30 -22.19 30.57
CA ASN A 889 6.97 -20.83 30.11
C ASN A 889 6.73 -19.90 31.31
N ILE A 890 6.91 -18.59 31.13
CA ILE A 890 6.50 -17.57 32.10
C ILE A 890 5.25 -16.87 31.57
N PHE A 891 4.15 -17.01 32.31
CA PHE A 891 2.86 -16.40 32.06
C PHE A 891 2.62 -15.25 33.05
N TYR A 892 2.70 -14.00 32.59
CA TYR A 892 2.71 -12.80 33.44
C TYR A 892 1.57 -11.82 33.09
N PHE A 893 0.69 -11.48 34.02
CA PHE A 893 -0.53 -10.72 33.70
C PHE A 893 -1.04 -9.84 34.85
N ASP A 894 -1.95 -8.93 34.51
CA ASP A 894 -2.40 -7.81 35.34
C ASP A 894 -3.91 -7.84 35.65
N ARG A 895 -4.62 -8.88 35.21
CA ARG A 895 -6.10 -8.90 35.12
C ARG A 895 -6.73 -10.21 35.58
N GLN A 896 -8.06 -10.16 35.78
CA GLN A 896 -8.88 -11.28 36.28
C GLN A 896 -10.36 -11.24 35.83
N ILE A 897 -10.73 -10.31 34.96
CA ILE A 897 -12.09 -10.14 34.44
C ILE A 897 -12.02 -10.44 32.95
N ASN A 898 -12.87 -11.34 32.46
CA ASN A 898 -12.89 -11.80 31.06
C ASN A 898 -11.51 -12.26 30.55
N PHE A 899 -10.75 -12.93 31.43
CA PHE A 899 -9.37 -13.34 31.20
C PHE A 899 -9.12 -14.71 31.83
N HIS A 900 -8.25 -15.52 31.23
CA HIS A 900 -7.83 -16.81 31.78
C HIS A 900 -6.31 -17.02 31.61
N ALA A 901 -5.69 -17.80 32.50
CA ALA A 901 -4.28 -18.19 32.30
C ALA A 901 -4.18 -19.14 31.11
N VAL A 902 -5.00 -20.20 31.13
CA VAL A 902 -5.23 -21.10 30.00
C VAL A 902 -6.72 -21.02 29.65
N SER A 903 -7.01 -20.72 28.39
CA SER A 903 -8.37 -20.69 27.84
C SER A 903 -8.57 -21.73 26.73
N GLY A 904 -9.80 -21.80 26.25
CA GLY A 904 -10.22 -22.79 25.28
C GLY A 904 -10.64 -24.11 25.94
N CYS A 905 -10.90 -25.12 25.12
CA CYS A 905 -11.61 -26.30 25.55
C CYS A 905 -10.67 -27.39 26.06
N ALA A 906 -10.36 -27.38 27.36
CA ALA A 906 -9.66 -28.48 28.01
C ALA A 906 -10.60 -29.69 28.22
N ASP A 907 -10.95 -30.41 27.15
CA ASP A 907 -11.55 -31.74 27.23
C ASP A 907 -10.51 -32.82 26.91
N SER A 908 -10.16 -33.64 27.90
CA SER A 908 -9.27 -34.79 27.70
C SER A 908 -9.97 -36.01 27.10
N CYS A 909 -11.27 -35.94 26.77
CA CYS A 909 -12.11 -37.07 26.42
C CYS A 909 -12.10 -38.22 27.45
N GLY A 910 -11.88 -37.89 28.72
CA GLY A 910 -11.74 -38.86 29.82
C GLY A 910 -10.37 -39.55 29.91
N MET A 911 -9.36 -39.07 29.18
CA MET A 911 -7.95 -39.44 29.41
C MET A 911 -7.41 -38.71 30.65
N ASP A 912 -6.34 -39.22 31.27
CA ASP A 912 -5.56 -38.41 32.21
C ASP A 912 -5.08 -37.15 31.48
N TYR A 913 -5.29 -35.97 32.08
CA TYR A 913 -5.11 -34.70 31.38
C TYR A 913 -3.67 -34.51 30.85
N ASN A 914 -2.67 -34.98 31.58
CA ASN A 914 -1.26 -35.00 31.16
C ASN A 914 -0.90 -35.90 29.95
N LYS A 915 -1.86 -36.68 29.41
CA LYS A 915 -1.74 -37.40 28.13
C LYS A 915 -2.36 -36.65 26.96
N PHE A 916 -3.16 -35.62 27.25
CA PHE A 916 -3.83 -34.75 26.29
C PHE A 916 -3.00 -33.47 26.09
N GLN A 917 -2.70 -32.75 27.18
CA GLN A 917 -1.83 -31.57 27.21
C GLN A 917 -0.85 -31.69 28.38
N ASN A 918 0.40 -31.28 28.18
CA ASN A 918 1.40 -31.24 29.26
C ASN A 918 1.77 -29.80 29.59
N PHE A 919 1.58 -29.34 30.83
CA PHE A 919 1.88 -27.97 31.27
C PHE A 919 2.97 -27.90 32.38
N GLN A 920 3.88 -28.88 32.42
CA GLN A 920 4.87 -28.97 33.50
C GLN A 920 5.86 -27.80 33.55
N GLY A 921 6.09 -27.27 34.76
CA GLY A 921 7.20 -26.35 35.03
C GLY A 921 6.95 -24.90 34.61
N ASN A 922 5.72 -24.55 34.21
CA ASN A 922 5.35 -23.16 33.92
C ASN A 922 5.33 -22.29 35.19
N LEU A 923 5.64 -21.02 35.03
CA LEU A 923 5.44 -19.99 36.04
C LEU A 923 4.19 -19.18 35.69
N TYR A 924 3.24 -19.09 36.60
CA TYR A 924 2.04 -18.26 36.46
C TYR A 924 2.05 -17.13 37.49
N TRP A 925 2.15 -15.87 37.06
CA TRP A 925 2.20 -14.73 37.98
C TRP A 925 1.22 -13.63 37.59
N ARG A 926 0.38 -13.22 38.55
CA ARG A 926 -0.40 -12.00 38.46
C ARG A 926 0.35 -10.89 39.21
N THR A 927 0.39 -9.67 38.65
CA THR A 927 1.16 -8.52 39.18
C THR A 927 0.86 -8.13 40.64
N ASP A 928 -0.26 -8.57 41.21
CA ASP A 928 -0.64 -8.37 42.62
C ASP A 928 -0.30 -9.57 43.54
N GLY A 929 0.33 -10.62 43.01
CA GLY A 929 0.59 -11.90 43.69
C GLY A 929 -0.66 -12.77 43.94
N GLY A 930 -1.84 -12.35 43.45
CA GLY A 930 -3.13 -12.97 43.77
C GLY A 930 -3.52 -14.19 42.94
N PHE A 931 -2.66 -14.66 42.03
CA PHE A 931 -3.02 -15.72 41.08
C PHE A 931 -3.36 -17.06 41.75
N ALA A 932 -2.63 -17.46 42.78
CA ALA A 932 -2.84 -18.74 43.46
C ALA A 932 -4.27 -18.92 44.03
N THR A 933 -4.99 -17.81 44.25
CA THR A 933 -6.38 -17.78 44.73
C THR A 933 -7.42 -17.45 43.66
N TYR A 934 -7.03 -17.34 42.39
CA TYR A 934 -7.94 -16.96 41.30
C TYR A 934 -8.77 -18.17 40.84
N ASP A 935 -10.06 -18.16 41.15
CA ASP A 935 -11.02 -19.26 40.96
C ASP A 935 -11.48 -19.49 39.51
N LYS A 936 -11.08 -18.63 38.57
CA LYS A 936 -11.44 -18.66 37.14
C LYS A 936 -10.25 -18.70 36.20
N ALA A 937 -9.07 -18.98 36.76
CA ALA A 937 -7.81 -19.05 36.03
C ALA A 937 -7.81 -20.08 34.88
N PHE A 938 -8.57 -21.16 35.06
CA PHE A 938 -8.61 -22.34 34.20
C PHE A 938 -10.03 -22.91 34.16
N TYR A 939 -10.35 -23.71 33.15
CA TYR A 939 -11.63 -24.40 33.03
C TYR A 939 -11.58 -25.67 32.18
N VAL A 940 -12.52 -26.59 32.40
CA VAL A 940 -12.77 -27.78 31.56
C VAL A 940 -14.24 -27.87 31.18
N LEU A 941 -14.55 -28.55 30.07
CA LEU A 941 -15.93 -28.82 29.68
C LEU A 941 -16.58 -29.82 30.66
N THR A 942 -17.72 -29.48 31.24
CA THR A 942 -18.36 -30.28 32.32
C THR A 942 -19.03 -31.54 31.79
N ASN A 943 -19.61 -31.47 30.59
CA ASN A 943 -20.29 -32.61 29.95
C ASN A 943 -19.86 -32.71 28.48
N PRO A 944 -18.62 -33.16 28.19
CA PRO A 944 -18.12 -33.26 26.83
C PRO A 944 -18.86 -34.32 26.01
N PRO A 945 -18.87 -34.20 24.67
CA PRO A 945 -19.42 -35.20 23.77
C PRO A 945 -18.80 -36.60 23.95
N PRO A 946 -19.48 -37.67 23.48
CA PRO A 946 -18.89 -39.00 23.41
C PRO A 946 -17.60 -39.00 22.56
N PRO A 947 -16.55 -39.78 22.92
CA PRO A 947 -15.25 -39.75 22.23
C PRO A 947 -15.25 -40.06 20.73
N ASN A 948 -16.34 -40.61 20.20
CA ASN A 948 -16.56 -40.94 18.79
C ASN A 948 -17.39 -39.88 18.04
N GLN A 949 -17.43 -38.65 18.56
CA GLN A 949 -18.05 -37.48 17.96
C GLN A 949 -17.07 -36.31 18.04
N ALA A 950 -17.20 -35.36 17.11
CA ALA A 950 -16.46 -34.11 17.21
C ALA A 950 -16.91 -33.34 18.45
N SER A 951 -15.95 -32.80 19.20
CA SER A 951 -16.20 -31.83 20.26
C SER A 951 -15.87 -30.44 19.74
N THR A 952 -16.91 -29.72 19.34
CA THR A 952 -16.85 -28.28 19.06
C THR A 952 -17.24 -27.51 20.33
N CYS A 953 -16.47 -26.49 20.65
CA CYS A 953 -16.57 -25.73 21.90
C CYS A 953 -17.04 -24.29 21.67
N GLY A 954 -17.75 -24.04 20.56
CA GLY A 954 -18.32 -22.74 20.16
C GLY A 954 -19.31 -22.08 21.12
N GLN A 955 -19.44 -22.58 22.36
CA GLN A 955 -20.22 -21.98 23.45
C GLN A 955 -19.36 -21.62 24.67
N ILE A 956 -18.08 -21.24 24.49
CA ILE A 956 -17.19 -20.68 25.55
C ILE A 956 -17.89 -19.61 26.42
N ASN A 957 -18.83 -18.85 25.84
CA ASN A 957 -19.57 -17.79 26.52
C ASN A 957 -20.72 -18.28 27.44
N ASP A 958 -21.03 -19.58 27.50
CA ASP A 958 -21.96 -20.15 28.48
C ASP A 958 -21.18 -20.81 29.65
N PRO A 959 -20.95 -20.09 30.77
CA PRO A 959 -20.23 -20.63 31.91
C PRO A 959 -20.96 -21.78 32.63
N SER A 960 -22.20 -22.11 32.28
CA SER A 960 -22.88 -23.31 32.81
C SER A 960 -22.38 -24.61 32.18
N LEU A 961 -21.71 -24.53 31.03
CA LEU A 961 -21.07 -25.67 30.37
C LEU A 961 -19.72 -26.02 30.99
N TYR A 962 -19.06 -25.09 31.69
CA TYR A 962 -17.68 -25.23 32.14
C TYR A 962 -17.56 -25.36 33.66
N THR A 963 -16.63 -26.22 34.08
CA THR A 963 -16.19 -26.28 35.46
C THR A 963 -14.93 -25.43 35.58
N MET A 964 -15.07 -24.26 36.23
CA MET A 964 -13.97 -23.35 36.57
C MET A 964 -13.26 -23.83 37.83
N PHE A 965 -11.95 -23.60 37.97
CA PHE A 965 -11.21 -23.97 39.18
C PHE A 965 -9.92 -23.14 39.37
N PRO A 966 -9.43 -23.00 40.62
CA PRO A 966 -8.18 -22.33 40.95
C PRO A 966 -6.94 -23.19 40.62
N PHE A 967 -5.76 -22.57 40.62
CA PHE A 967 -4.48 -23.21 40.34
C PHE A 967 -4.24 -24.51 41.15
N SER A 968 -4.56 -24.54 42.46
CA SER A 968 -4.39 -25.77 43.27
C SER A 968 -5.28 -26.94 42.82
N GLU A 969 -6.42 -26.66 42.21
CA GLU A 969 -7.34 -27.67 41.66
C GLU A 969 -6.99 -28.03 40.20
N TRP A 970 -6.29 -27.16 39.47
CA TRP A 970 -5.63 -27.53 38.20
C TRP A 970 -4.46 -28.49 38.45
N GLN A 971 -3.63 -28.24 39.46
CA GLN A 971 -2.52 -29.13 39.84
C GLN A 971 -3.00 -30.50 40.36
N HIS A 972 -4.03 -30.54 41.21
CA HIS A 972 -4.38 -31.74 42.00
C HIS A 972 -5.88 -32.06 42.10
N GLY A 973 -6.74 -31.28 41.46
CA GLY A 973 -8.19 -31.44 41.52
C GLY A 973 -8.70 -32.57 40.63
N ALA A 974 -9.97 -32.91 40.85
CA ALA A 974 -10.68 -33.94 40.10
C ALA A 974 -12.13 -33.49 39.77
N PRO A 975 -12.31 -32.46 38.90
CA PRO A 975 -13.62 -31.99 38.47
C PRO A 975 -14.51 -33.12 37.96
N GLN A 976 -15.83 -32.95 38.08
CA GLN A 976 -16.80 -33.95 37.61
C GLN A 976 -17.10 -33.71 36.12
N VAL A 977 -16.46 -34.49 35.26
CA VAL A 977 -16.64 -34.48 33.82
C VAL A 977 -17.53 -35.67 33.42
N ASN A 978 -18.69 -35.42 32.82
CA ASN A 978 -19.73 -36.43 32.56
C ASN A 978 -20.08 -37.29 33.81
N GLY A 979 -20.11 -36.65 34.99
CA GLY A 979 -20.42 -37.31 36.26
C GLY A 979 -19.34 -38.28 36.77
N LYS A 980 -18.10 -38.16 36.29
CA LYS A 980 -16.93 -38.91 36.76
C LYS A 980 -15.82 -37.93 37.17
N PRO A 981 -15.01 -38.23 38.21
CA PRO A 981 -13.83 -37.43 38.50
C PRO A 981 -12.79 -37.55 37.37
N LEU A 982 -12.34 -36.41 36.84
CA LEU A 982 -11.22 -36.31 35.91
C LEU A 982 -9.99 -35.74 36.64
N PRO A 983 -8.97 -36.54 36.98
CA PRO A 983 -7.76 -36.02 37.63
C PRO A 983 -6.94 -35.14 36.68
N MET A 984 -6.72 -33.88 37.07
CA MET A 984 -5.97 -32.93 36.24
C MET A 984 -4.45 -33.21 36.30
N ASN A 985 -3.88 -33.37 37.50
CA ASN A 985 -2.48 -33.78 37.71
C ASN A 985 -1.45 -32.98 36.86
N GLU A 986 -1.75 -31.71 36.58
CA GLU A 986 -1.15 -30.98 35.47
C GLU A 986 0.30 -30.55 35.76
N ASP A 987 0.52 -29.82 36.84
CA ASP A 987 1.83 -29.24 37.16
C ASP A 987 2.33 -29.61 38.56
N LEU A 988 3.32 -30.51 38.60
CA LEU A 988 4.01 -30.93 39.82
C LEU A 988 5.29 -30.12 40.10
N THR A 989 5.68 -29.19 39.22
CA THR A 989 7.04 -28.60 39.20
C THR A 989 7.09 -27.09 38.97
N GLY A 990 6.07 -26.52 38.36
CA GLY A 990 5.85 -25.10 38.18
C GLY A 990 5.15 -24.50 39.39
N THR A 991 4.74 -23.23 39.27
CA THR A 991 4.34 -22.46 40.45
C THR A 991 3.52 -21.22 40.16
N ALA A 992 2.77 -20.79 41.18
CA ALA A 992 2.10 -19.51 41.28
C ALA A 992 2.69 -18.59 42.37
N SER A 993 3.89 -18.93 42.90
CA SER A 993 4.44 -18.35 44.13
C SER A 993 5.73 -17.55 43.98
N VAL A 994 6.25 -17.42 42.75
CA VAL A 994 7.49 -16.71 42.45
C VAL A 994 7.17 -15.49 41.58
N ASP A 995 7.49 -14.30 42.07
CA ASP A 995 7.55 -13.11 41.23
C ASP A 995 8.80 -13.18 40.35
N PRO A 996 8.70 -13.15 39.01
CA PRO A 996 9.89 -13.08 38.15
C PRO A 996 10.62 -11.72 38.28
N GLY A 997 9.99 -10.70 38.89
CA GLY A 997 10.59 -9.39 39.12
C GLY A 997 10.64 -8.51 37.88
N PHE A 998 9.72 -8.73 36.93
CA PHE A 998 9.65 -7.94 35.70
C PHE A 998 9.33 -6.47 35.97
N GLY A 999 9.82 -5.61 35.08
CA GLY A 999 9.53 -4.18 35.09
C GLY A 999 8.10 -3.82 34.68
N ASN A 1000 7.82 -2.52 34.65
CA ASN A 1000 6.53 -1.95 34.30
C ASN A 1000 6.66 -0.72 33.38
N SER A 1001 7.78 -0.58 32.67
CA SER A 1001 8.03 0.54 31.76
C SER A 1001 7.23 0.43 30.46
N GLY A 1002 6.85 -0.79 30.06
CA GLY A 1002 6.27 -1.07 28.75
C GLY A 1002 7.32 -1.43 27.70
N GLU A 1003 8.53 -1.79 28.09
CA GLU A 1003 9.63 -2.06 27.15
C GLU A 1003 10.10 -3.52 27.24
N ALA A 1004 10.71 -4.05 26.17
CA ALA A 1004 11.26 -5.41 26.16
C ALA A 1004 12.27 -5.65 27.30
N SER A 1005 12.96 -4.59 27.74
CA SER A 1005 13.89 -4.62 28.88
C SER A 1005 13.23 -4.95 30.22
N ASP A 1006 11.91 -4.81 30.36
CA ASP A 1006 11.17 -5.22 31.57
C ASP A 1006 11.30 -6.73 31.83
N PHE A 1007 11.57 -7.54 30.79
CA PHE A 1007 11.60 -9.01 30.85
C PHE A 1007 13.02 -9.59 30.99
N LEU A 1008 14.05 -8.74 31.14
CA LEU A 1008 15.43 -9.18 31.33
C LEU A 1008 15.66 -9.79 32.72
N LEU A 1009 16.15 -11.02 32.74
CA LEU A 1009 16.33 -11.82 33.95
C LEU A 1009 17.81 -11.98 34.32
N SER A 1010 18.12 -12.05 35.61
CA SER A 1010 19.49 -12.31 36.12
C SER A 1010 19.71 -13.76 36.58
N ASN A 1011 18.64 -14.55 36.65
CA ASN A 1011 18.59 -15.94 37.07
C ASN A 1011 17.28 -16.57 36.59
N ALA A 1012 17.21 -17.90 36.57
CA ALA A 1012 15.98 -18.62 36.24
C ALA A 1012 14.99 -18.54 37.42
N PRO A 1013 13.78 -17.96 37.26
CA PRO A 1013 12.82 -17.85 38.35
C PRO A 1013 12.19 -19.20 38.73
N VAL A 1014 12.16 -20.16 37.79
CA VAL A 1014 11.74 -21.55 38.03
C VAL A 1014 12.74 -22.53 37.42
N ALA A 1015 12.79 -23.75 37.95
CA ALA A 1015 13.69 -24.79 37.46
C ALA A 1015 13.33 -25.18 36.02
N GLY A 1016 14.35 -25.32 35.16
CA GLY A 1016 14.18 -25.63 33.74
C GLY A 1016 14.04 -24.42 32.81
N PHE A 1017 13.77 -23.21 33.34
CA PHE A 1017 13.68 -21.99 32.53
C PHE A 1017 15.06 -21.49 32.09
N GLY A 1018 15.30 -21.51 30.78
CA GLY A 1018 16.45 -20.92 30.08
C GLY A 1018 16.30 -19.40 29.93
N TYR A 1019 16.64 -18.66 30.98
CA TYR A 1019 16.57 -17.20 30.97
C TYR A 1019 17.67 -16.54 30.12
N ASN A 1020 18.77 -17.24 29.81
CA ASN A 1020 19.81 -16.69 28.94
C ASN A 1020 19.32 -16.60 27.49
N GLU A 1021 18.49 -17.55 27.08
CA GLU A 1021 17.93 -17.72 25.76
C GLU A 1021 16.87 -16.64 25.48
N THR A 1022 15.99 -16.36 26.44
CA THR A 1022 15.00 -15.25 26.35
C THR A 1022 15.63 -13.88 26.54
N ASN A 1023 16.67 -13.74 27.39
CA ASN A 1023 17.52 -12.55 27.36
C ASN A 1023 18.20 -12.35 26.00
N ASN A 1024 18.67 -13.44 25.36
CA ASN A 1024 19.30 -13.36 24.06
C ASN A 1024 18.29 -12.90 22.98
N THR A 1025 17.06 -13.39 23.01
CA THR A 1025 15.93 -12.86 22.22
C THR A 1025 15.76 -11.35 22.40
N ILE A 1026 15.62 -10.86 23.64
CA ILE A 1026 15.40 -9.42 23.93
C ILE A 1026 16.56 -8.54 23.41
N ASN A 1027 17.79 -9.04 23.40
CA ASN A 1027 18.97 -8.27 22.99
C ASN A 1027 19.34 -8.40 21.50
N ASN A 1028 18.78 -9.37 20.75
CA ASN A 1028 19.25 -9.70 19.39
C ASN A 1028 18.11 -9.97 18.38
N ALA A 1029 16.84 -9.95 18.78
CA ALA A 1029 15.73 -9.97 17.84
C ALA A 1029 15.68 -8.67 17.02
N GLY A 1030 15.20 -8.78 15.78
CA GLY A 1030 15.26 -7.71 14.79
C GLY A 1030 16.58 -7.70 14.02
N ARG A 1031 16.79 -6.65 13.23
CA ARG A 1031 17.96 -6.49 12.36
C ARG A 1031 19.26 -6.35 13.16
N THR A 1032 20.26 -7.11 12.74
CA THR A 1032 21.63 -7.06 13.32
C THR A 1032 22.48 -5.94 12.73
N ASN A 1033 22.14 -5.44 11.54
CA ASN A 1033 22.84 -4.33 10.90
C ASN A 1033 21.85 -3.45 10.09
N PRO A 1034 21.32 -2.35 10.66
CA PRO A 1034 20.36 -1.50 9.99
C PRO A 1034 21.04 -0.54 9.00
N VAL A 1035 21.18 -0.97 7.74
CA VAL A 1035 21.75 -0.14 6.65
C VAL A 1035 20.76 0.92 6.16
N ILE A 1036 19.48 0.55 6.03
CA ILE A 1036 18.43 1.42 5.49
C ILE A 1036 17.46 1.84 6.61
N GLN A 1037 17.13 3.13 6.64
CA GLN A 1037 16.13 3.71 7.53
C GLN A 1037 14.94 4.19 6.70
N ALA A 1038 13.76 3.61 6.93
CA ALA A 1038 12.54 4.07 6.27
C ALA A 1038 12.08 5.42 6.88
N PRO A 1039 11.47 6.32 6.10
CA PRO A 1039 10.70 7.43 6.65
C PRO A 1039 9.46 6.90 7.37
N ALA A 1040 8.84 7.73 8.23
CA ALA A 1040 7.54 7.40 8.80
C ALA A 1040 6.49 7.24 7.69
N VAL A 1041 5.79 6.11 7.66
CA VAL A 1041 4.74 5.82 6.68
C VAL A 1041 3.39 6.29 7.22
N PRO A 1042 2.71 7.27 6.59
CA PRO A 1042 1.39 7.71 7.04
C PRO A 1042 0.38 6.55 7.08
N ALA A 1043 -0.54 6.60 8.05
CA ALA A 1043 -1.66 5.68 8.08
C ALA A 1043 -2.66 6.03 6.96
N THR A 1044 -3.20 5.01 6.29
CA THR A 1044 -4.21 5.17 5.24
C THR A 1044 -5.61 4.80 5.70
N PHE A 1045 -5.81 4.34 6.95
CA PHE A 1045 -7.11 4.14 7.59
C PHE A 1045 -7.05 4.56 9.08
N PRO A 1046 -8.18 4.82 9.76
CA PRO A 1046 -8.15 5.15 11.19
C PRO A 1046 -7.62 3.97 12.03
N THR A 1047 -6.41 4.12 12.58
CA THR A 1047 -5.66 3.07 13.29
C THR A 1047 -5.71 3.22 14.80
N TYR A 1048 -5.71 2.09 15.50
CA TYR A 1048 -5.75 1.97 16.95
C TYR A 1048 -4.79 0.86 17.39
N SER A 1049 -3.68 1.26 18.00
CA SER A 1049 -2.63 0.35 18.49
C SER A 1049 -3.07 -0.33 19.80
N TYR A 1050 -2.24 -1.26 20.31
CA TYR A 1050 -2.52 -1.91 21.60
C TYR A 1050 -2.73 -0.91 22.75
N SER A 1051 -2.11 0.28 22.72
CA SER A 1051 -2.25 1.29 23.79
C SER A 1051 -3.63 1.98 23.83
N SER A 1052 -4.52 1.69 22.89
CA SER A 1052 -5.89 2.23 22.85
C SER A 1052 -6.92 1.45 23.69
N PHE A 1053 -6.49 0.43 24.47
CA PHE A 1053 -7.32 -0.61 25.08
C PHE A 1053 -7.46 -0.60 26.62
#